data_AF-A0A4R4FH16-F1
#
_entry.id   AF-A0A4R4FH16-F1
#
_cell.length_a   1.000
_cell.length_b   1.000
_cell.length_c   1.000
_cell.angle_alpha   90.00
_cell.angle_beta   90.00
_cell.angle_gamma   90.00
#
_symmetry.space_group_name_H-M   'P 1'
#
loop_
_entity.id
_entity.type
_entity.pdbx_description
1 polymer ?
#
loop_
_entity_poly.entity_id
_entity_poly.type
_entity_poly.pdbx_seq_one_letter_code
_entity_poly.pdbx_strand_id
1 'polypeptide(L)'
;MKNTLYVIKLKKNADNKKGAAAILNKAEESYERERENEYTLYGLNYENFKDKYDGERDGTEGIVAMICYEEENGRFYNQELYAGYCEVDSKEESMTINYKMLLHLEDPNMIHNLLDKLDLDLKADYESCSYVMINHFTELIRSFEDLLINSGKAKGEKEEEEFVQDGTGTEEEIPYELHELACHQNECVRRYRIKADRDRAAFQRDRERIVNSKAFRRLVDKAQIFGAQKGDHYRTRMTHTLEVNQIAKAIAYALGLNLDLTEAIALGHDLGHTPFGHQGERTLQAILSGTLPCIEFPDDGKACRTGCFGGFKHNYQGLRVLNKLEEKYVAHEGLNISCQVMEGVLKHTKLKEEISISDFADKETVAHLKLEERFTSRKKGYYICSTLEGQAVALADEIAQRGHDVDDAISSGLITVEELIAHLDLDKYHAIREELREEKSMFDTYERTYISDRELMAGRMVSAIVHYFINGAICYSRDRMEEYERPADGSIDKEIVTLSKADWDVCRYLEQIINRRVISSAEVARFDHTGNKIIYALFQDYYRNPRLLHKGTLQRIYSHMLQHEDASVRESAIHLGTGNMGIVKEEIRSIVEGEIGLEEEIDLPIDEFVRFEKRKILIRNITDFIAGMTDSYALQEYKRLHP
;
A
#
# COMPACT_ATOMS: atom_id res chain seq x y z
N MET A 1 -1.44 30.68 7.92
CA MET A 1 -1.55 30.95 6.47
C MET A 1 -2.03 32.37 6.28
N LYS A 2 -1.34 33.12 5.42
CA LYS A 2 -1.68 34.50 5.08
C LYS A 2 -2.81 34.46 4.04
N ASN A 3 -4.06 34.46 4.50
CA ASN A 3 -5.23 34.17 3.63
C ASN A 3 -5.68 35.34 2.76
N THR A 4 -4.86 36.38 2.62
CA THR A 4 -5.22 37.61 1.91
C THR A 4 -4.07 38.12 1.07
N LEU A 5 -4.35 38.39 -0.21
CA LEU A 5 -3.46 39.06 -1.14
C LEU A 5 -3.97 40.49 -1.40
N TYR A 6 -3.13 41.48 -1.11
CA TYR A 6 -3.38 42.90 -1.38
C TYR A 6 -2.64 43.30 -2.67
N VAL A 7 -3.39 43.51 -3.74
CA VAL A 7 -2.84 43.88 -5.05
C VAL A 7 -2.95 45.38 -5.24
N ILE A 8 -1.80 46.06 -5.30
CA ILE A 8 -1.71 47.51 -5.47
C ILE A 8 -1.24 47.82 -6.89
N LYS A 9 -2.01 48.65 -7.60
CA LYS A 9 -1.73 49.05 -8.97
C LYS A 9 -1.05 50.42 -8.99
N LEU A 10 0.10 50.55 -9.65
CA LEU A 10 0.90 51.79 -9.68
C LEU A 10 1.24 52.18 -11.14
N LYS A 11 0.79 53.36 -11.57
CA LYS A 11 1.10 53.92 -12.91
C LYS A 11 2.30 54.85 -12.84
N LYS A 12 3.42 54.49 -13.48
CA LYS A 12 4.69 55.26 -13.49
C LYS A 12 4.53 56.64 -14.15
N ASN A 13 3.74 56.74 -15.23
CA ASN A 13 3.60 57.97 -16.04
C ASN A 13 2.33 58.80 -15.76
N ALA A 14 1.74 58.71 -14.55
CA ALA A 14 0.52 59.47 -14.22
C ALA A 14 0.77 60.97 -13.97
N ASP A 15 -0.16 61.84 -14.40
CA ASP A 15 -0.08 63.31 -14.24
C ASP A 15 0.00 63.77 -12.76
N ASN A 16 -0.41 62.92 -11.82
CA ASN A 16 -0.34 63.16 -10.37
C ASN A 16 1.02 62.72 -9.79
N LYS A 17 2.10 63.39 -10.23
CA LYS A 17 3.52 63.05 -10.05
C LYS A 17 4.06 62.82 -8.62
N LYS A 18 3.26 63.03 -7.56
CA LYS A 18 3.77 62.94 -6.16
C LYS A 18 3.35 61.69 -5.38
N GLY A 19 2.29 60.98 -5.81
CA GLY A 19 1.75 59.82 -5.06
C GLY A 19 2.37 58.49 -5.48
N ALA A 20 2.11 58.05 -6.71
CA ALA A 20 2.53 56.73 -7.21
C ALA A 20 4.06 56.55 -7.25
N ALA A 21 4.79 57.59 -7.67
CA ALA A 21 6.26 57.57 -7.68
C ALA A 21 6.86 57.47 -6.26
N ALA A 22 6.23 58.09 -5.26
CA ALA A 22 6.69 58.00 -3.87
C ALA A 22 6.43 56.61 -3.28
N ILE A 23 5.32 55.97 -3.64
CA ILE A 23 4.99 54.60 -3.22
C ILE A 23 5.95 53.60 -3.87
N LEU A 24 6.21 53.76 -5.17
CA LEU A 24 7.17 52.94 -5.91
C LEU A 24 8.57 53.00 -5.29
N ASN A 25 9.08 54.20 -5.03
CA ASN A 25 10.39 54.38 -4.40
C ASN A 25 10.46 53.73 -3.01
N LYS A 26 9.38 53.74 -2.23
CA LYS A 26 9.32 53.05 -0.93
C LYS A 26 9.31 51.52 -1.08
N ALA A 27 8.64 50.99 -2.10
CA ALA A 27 8.64 49.56 -2.40
C ALA A 27 10.03 49.07 -2.86
N GLU A 28 10.66 49.83 -3.75
CA GLU A 28 12.03 49.61 -4.21
C GLU A 28 13.01 49.70 -3.03
N GLU A 29 12.91 50.74 -2.20
CA GLU A 29 13.74 50.89 -1.00
C GLU A 29 13.54 49.73 -0.01
N SER A 30 12.29 49.28 0.18
CA SER A 30 11.98 48.13 1.03
C SER A 30 12.66 46.86 0.52
N TYR A 31 12.61 46.63 -0.79
CA TYR A 31 13.26 45.48 -1.42
C TYR A 31 14.78 45.58 -1.35
N GLU A 32 15.38 46.69 -1.80
CA GLU A 32 16.84 46.85 -1.86
C GLU A 32 17.51 46.87 -0.50
N ARG A 33 16.89 47.51 0.50
CA ARG A 33 17.46 47.72 1.83
C ARG A 33 16.92 46.76 2.90
N GLU A 34 16.00 45.87 2.52
CA GLU A 34 15.33 44.91 3.40
C GLU A 34 14.66 45.55 4.62
N ARG A 35 14.09 46.75 4.42
CA ARG A 35 13.41 47.53 5.48
C ARG A 35 11.91 47.44 5.36
N GLU A 36 11.24 47.48 6.50
CA GLU A 36 9.80 47.70 6.56
C GLU A 36 9.47 49.11 6.06
N ASN A 37 8.37 49.21 5.31
CA ASN A 37 7.80 50.46 4.83
C ASN A 37 6.27 50.40 4.96
N GLU A 38 5.63 51.55 4.86
CA GLU A 38 4.19 51.68 5.03
C GLU A 38 3.53 52.35 3.82
N TYR A 39 2.30 51.93 3.52
CA TYR A 39 1.40 52.59 2.58
C TYR A 39 0.05 52.87 3.23
N THR A 40 -0.25 54.15 3.45
CA THR A 40 -1.53 54.58 4.04
C THR A 40 -2.56 54.96 2.97
N LEU A 41 -3.73 54.35 3.08
CA LEU A 41 -4.91 54.56 2.26
C LEU A 41 -5.75 55.71 2.82
N TYR A 42 -6.08 56.69 1.97
CA TYR A 42 -6.93 57.83 2.30
C TYR A 42 -8.01 58.03 1.22
N GLY A 43 -9.13 58.67 1.60
CA GLY A 43 -10.18 59.11 0.66
C GLY A 43 -10.88 57.95 -0.05
N LEU A 44 -11.07 58.06 -1.38
CA LEU A 44 -11.75 57.03 -2.19
C LEU A 44 -11.10 55.64 -2.11
N ASN A 45 -9.78 55.56 -1.90
CA ASN A 45 -9.11 54.27 -1.68
C ASN A 45 -9.43 53.64 -0.33
N TYR A 46 -9.65 54.46 0.71
CA TYR A 46 -10.10 53.99 2.01
C TYR A 46 -11.55 53.51 1.93
N GLU A 47 -12.45 54.30 1.33
CA GLU A 47 -13.86 53.91 1.15
C GLU A 47 -14.02 52.62 0.34
N ASN A 48 -13.29 52.48 -0.79
CA ASN A 48 -13.34 51.28 -1.63
C ASN A 48 -12.73 50.02 -0.97
N PHE A 49 -11.83 50.21 0.00
CA PHE A 49 -11.12 49.13 0.70
C PHE A 49 -11.87 48.71 1.97
N LYS A 50 -12.45 49.67 2.70
CA LYS A 50 -13.17 49.45 3.97
C LYS A 50 -14.33 48.47 3.84
N ASP A 51 -15.09 48.53 2.76
CA ASP A 51 -16.24 47.64 2.53
C ASP A 51 -15.83 46.20 2.13
N LYS A 52 -14.58 46.01 1.69
CA LYS A 52 -14.03 44.72 1.24
C LYS A 52 -13.09 44.08 2.27
N TYR A 53 -12.67 44.84 3.28
CA TYR A 53 -11.82 44.38 4.37
C TYR A 53 -12.72 43.77 5.46
N ASP A 54 -12.59 42.48 5.71
CA ASP A 54 -13.32 41.78 6.78
C ASP A 54 -12.73 42.18 8.15
N GLY A 55 -13.20 43.32 8.66
CA GLY A 55 -12.58 44.10 9.74
C GLY A 55 -12.71 43.54 11.14
N GLU A 56 -12.66 42.22 11.34
CA GLU A 56 -12.77 41.65 12.69
C GLU A 56 -11.46 41.75 13.51
N ARG A 57 -10.29 42.02 12.92
CA ARG A 57 -9.01 42.14 13.67
C ARG A 57 -8.03 43.15 13.06
N ASP A 58 -7.56 44.08 13.89
CA ASP A 58 -6.35 44.89 13.65
C ASP A 58 -5.13 43.95 13.63
N GLY A 59 -4.16 44.18 12.74
CA GLY A 59 -2.98 43.31 12.59
C GLY A 59 -3.20 42.10 11.69
N THR A 60 -3.98 42.26 10.61
CA THR A 60 -4.21 41.16 9.66
C THR A 60 -2.97 40.96 8.78
N GLU A 61 -2.32 39.80 8.93
CA GLU A 61 -1.18 39.41 8.10
C GLU A 61 -1.63 38.94 6.70
N GLY A 62 -0.89 39.36 5.68
CA GLY A 62 -1.16 39.03 4.29
C GLY A 62 0.08 39.12 3.40
N ILE A 63 -0.15 39.00 2.10
CA ILE A 63 0.84 39.26 1.06
C ILE A 63 0.45 40.54 0.35
N VAL A 64 1.41 41.44 0.13
CA VAL A 64 1.22 42.60 -0.75
C VAL A 64 1.94 42.35 -2.07
N ALA A 65 1.28 42.67 -3.19
CA ALA A 65 1.85 42.67 -4.52
C ALA A 65 1.60 44.03 -5.20
N MET A 66 2.66 44.77 -5.50
CA MET A 66 2.62 46.06 -6.18
C MET A 66 2.97 45.89 -7.66
N ILE A 67 1.98 46.08 -8.53
CA ILE A 67 2.14 46.00 -9.99
C ILE A 67 2.38 47.40 -10.53
N CYS A 68 3.54 47.60 -11.11
CA CYS A 68 4.00 48.88 -11.62
C CYS A 68 4.00 48.82 -13.15
N TYR A 69 3.47 49.84 -13.82
CA TYR A 69 3.39 49.84 -15.28
C TYR A 69 3.45 51.25 -15.87
N GLU A 70 3.80 51.31 -17.15
CA GLU A 70 3.64 52.48 -18.02
C GLU A 70 2.47 52.25 -18.98
N GLU A 71 1.72 53.31 -19.29
CA GLU A 71 0.59 53.22 -20.22
C GLU A 71 0.72 54.28 -21.30
N GLU A 72 0.80 53.83 -22.55
CA GLU A 72 0.77 54.69 -23.74
C GLU A 72 -0.26 54.17 -24.73
N ASN A 73 -1.17 55.05 -25.18
CA ASN A 73 -2.23 54.73 -26.15
C ASN A 73 -3.08 53.49 -25.79
N GLY A 74 -3.32 53.26 -24.48
CA GLY A 74 -4.12 52.14 -23.98
C GLY A 74 -3.38 50.79 -23.99
N ARG A 75 -2.06 50.78 -24.20
CA ARG A 75 -1.20 49.61 -24.04
C ARG A 75 -0.29 49.77 -22.82
N PHE A 76 -0.08 48.67 -22.12
CA PHE A 76 0.74 48.59 -20.91
C PHE A 76 2.18 48.14 -21.26
N TYR A 77 3.18 48.82 -20.71
CA TYR A 77 4.61 48.58 -20.92
C TYR A 77 5.38 48.62 -19.60
N ASN A 78 6.62 48.13 -19.58
CA ASN A 78 7.54 48.18 -18.43
C ASN A 78 6.88 47.70 -17.13
N GLN A 79 6.23 46.53 -17.21
CA GLN A 79 5.59 45.92 -16.06
C GLN A 79 6.66 45.41 -15.09
N GLU A 80 6.58 45.85 -13.85
CA GLU A 80 7.39 45.37 -12.74
C GLU A 80 6.46 44.95 -11.60
N LEU A 81 6.87 43.93 -10.84
CA LEU A 81 6.11 43.48 -9.69
C LEU A 81 7.01 43.40 -8.46
N TYR A 82 6.60 44.07 -7.39
CA TYR A 82 7.19 43.92 -6.06
C TYR A 82 6.23 43.15 -5.18
N ALA A 83 6.70 42.11 -4.49
CA ALA A 83 5.87 41.41 -3.51
C ALA A 83 6.59 41.17 -2.19
N GLY A 84 5.79 41.08 -1.13
CA GLY A 84 6.29 40.97 0.23
C GLY A 84 5.21 40.56 1.21
N TYR A 85 5.62 40.30 2.44
CA TYR A 85 4.68 40.12 3.55
C TYR A 85 4.22 41.47 4.07
N CYS A 86 2.97 41.55 4.51
CA CYS A 86 2.41 42.75 5.08
C CYS A 86 1.48 42.49 6.26
N GLU A 87 1.26 43.53 7.05
CA GLU A 87 0.29 43.63 8.13
C GLU A 87 -0.57 44.88 7.90
N VAL A 88 -1.88 44.78 8.11
CA VAL A 88 -2.81 45.90 7.92
C VAL A 88 -3.31 46.43 9.25
N ASP A 89 -3.06 47.71 9.49
CA ASP A 89 -3.54 48.48 10.64
C ASP A 89 -4.70 49.40 10.23
N SER A 90 -5.77 49.38 11.01
CA SER A 90 -6.98 50.18 10.80
C SER A 90 -7.12 51.30 11.83
N LYS A 91 -7.41 52.52 11.37
CA LYS A 91 -7.75 53.69 12.20
C LYS A 91 -9.03 54.32 11.66
N GLU A 92 -9.77 55.08 12.49
CA GLU A 92 -11.14 55.57 12.19
C GLU A 92 -11.32 56.18 10.79
N GLU A 93 -10.29 56.81 10.21
CA GLU A 93 -10.32 57.46 8.88
C GLU A 93 -9.16 57.05 7.93
N SER A 94 -8.40 56.00 8.24
CA SER A 94 -7.28 55.55 7.39
C SER A 94 -6.89 54.10 7.64
N MET A 95 -6.44 53.38 6.63
CA MET A 95 -5.83 52.05 6.77
C MET A 95 -4.38 52.09 6.29
N THR A 96 -3.46 51.45 7.03
CA THR A 96 -2.04 51.41 6.70
C THR A 96 -1.61 49.97 6.46
N ILE A 97 -1.03 49.73 5.29
CA ILE A 97 -0.40 48.45 4.94
C ILE A 97 1.09 48.59 5.27
N ASN A 98 1.53 47.98 6.35
CA ASN A 98 2.95 47.84 6.69
C ASN A 98 3.50 46.63 5.94
N TYR A 99 4.60 46.77 5.21
CA TYR A 99 5.13 45.69 4.37
C TYR A 99 6.64 45.62 4.35
N LYS A 100 7.15 44.42 4.06
CA LYS A 100 8.55 44.16 3.72
C LYS A 100 8.61 43.44 2.38
N MET A 101 9.13 44.11 1.35
CA MET A 101 9.27 43.53 0.01
C MET A 101 10.44 42.53 -0.02
N LEU A 102 10.18 41.32 -0.53
CA LEU A 102 11.16 40.23 -0.62
C LEU A 102 11.39 39.78 -2.08
N LEU A 103 10.46 40.11 -2.98
CA LEU A 103 10.48 39.72 -4.39
C LEU A 103 10.41 40.96 -5.29
N HIS A 104 11.23 40.97 -6.35
CA HIS A 104 11.13 41.88 -7.48
C HIS A 104 11.15 41.06 -8.77
N LEU A 105 10.14 41.20 -9.62
CA LEU A 105 10.02 40.55 -10.93
C LEU A 105 10.00 41.59 -12.04
N GLU A 106 10.83 41.37 -13.05
CA GLU A 106 10.91 42.18 -14.27
C GLU A 106 10.52 41.39 -15.54
N ASP A 107 10.41 40.05 -15.47
CA ASP A 107 10.05 39.22 -16.63
C ASP A 107 8.56 39.40 -16.97
N PRO A 108 8.22 39.97 -18.15
CA PRO A 108 6.83 40.25 -18.51
C PRO A 108 5.96 39.00 -18.60
N ASN A 109 6.52 37.83 -18.96
CA ASN A 109 5.73 36.59 -19.06
C ASN A 109 5.34 36.06 -17.67
N MET A 110 6.24 36.19 -16.70
CA MET A 110 5.99 35.77 -15.32
C MET A 110 4.94 36.66 -14.66
N ILE A 111 5.06 37.97 -14.89
CA ILE A 111 4.08 38.97 -14.43
C ILE A 111 2.73 38.70 -15.10
N HIS A 112 2.69 38.56 -16.42
CA HIS A 112 1.46 38.25 -17.16
C HIS A 112 0.79 36.96 -16.66
N ASN A 113 1.55 35.89 -16.40
CA ASN A 113 1.01 34.64 -15.87
C ASN A 113 0.40 34.81 -14.45
N LEU A 114 0.95 35.67 -13.61
CA LEU A 114 0.37 36.00 -12.31
C LEU A 114 -0.90 36.86 -12.45
N LEU A 115 -0.92 37.80 -13.39
CA LEU A 115 -2.06 38.67 -13.69
C LEU A 115 -3.23 37.90 -14.33
N ASP A 116 -2.95 36.96 -15.24
CA ASP A 116 -3.96 36.09 -15.85
C ASP A 116 -4.65 35.23 -14.79
N LYS A 117 -3.91 34.70 -13.81
CA LYS A 117 -4.48 33.94 -12.68
C LYS A 117 -5.39 34.79 -11.79
N LEU A 118 -5.22 36.12 -11.80
CA LEU A 118 -6.09 37.05 -11.09
C LEU A 118 -7.37 37.38 -11.86
N ASP A 119 -7.50 36.95 -13.14
CA ASP A 119 -8.47 37.45 -14.12
C ASP A 119 -8.54 38.99 -14.11
N LEU A 120 -7.38 39.63 -13.91
CA LEU A 120 -7.29 41.06 -13.62
C LEU A 120 -7.12 41.86 -14.91
N ASP A 121 -8.19 42.53 -15.33
CA ASP A 121 -8.10 43.61 -16.28
C ASP A 121 -7.68 44.88 -15.54
N LEU A 122 -6.38 45.20 -15.62
CA LEU A 122 -5.82 46.41 -15.06
C LEU A 122 -6.63 47.67 -15.44
N LYS A 123 -7.32 47.71 -16.58
CA LYS A 123 -8.13 48.86 -17.01
C LYS A 123 -9.57 48.82 -16.50
N ALA A 124 -10.20 47.66 -16.45
CA ALA A 124 -11.62 47.53 -16.09
C ALA A 124 -11.82 47.39 -14.57
N ASP A 125 -10.91 46.71 -13.86
CA ASP A 125 -11.08 46.36 -12.44
C ASP A 125 -10.61 47.45 -11.47
N TYR A 126 -9.83 48.40 -11.99
CA TYR A 126 -9.43 49.60 -11.26
C TYR A 126 -10.15 50.82 -11.85
N GLU A 127 -11.36 51.09 -11.34
CA GLU A 127 -12.10 52.32 -11.66
C GLU A 127 -11.23 53.57 -11.46
N SER A 128 -11.57 54.66 -12.14
CA SER A 128 -10.83 55.93 -12.05
C SER A 128 -10.68 56.36 -10.59
N CYS A 129 -9.44 56.23 -10.07
CA CYS A 129 -8.98 56.54 -8.70
C CYS A 129 -8.92 55.37 -7.68
N SER A 130 -9.19 54.12 -8.06
CA SER A 130 -8.91 52.93 -7.22
C SER A 130 -7.51 52.38 -7.52
N TYR A 131 -6.74 52.06 -6.48
CA TYR A 131 -5.38 51.53 -6.62
C TYR A 131 -5.17 50.21 -5.87
N VAL A 132 -6.16 49.69 -5.15
CA VAL A 132 -6.01 48.48 -4.33
C VAL A 132 -7.14 47.50 -4.57
N MET A 133 -6.79 46.23 -4.68
CA MET A 133 -7.71 45.09 -4.74
C MET A 133 -7.33 44.09 -3.64
N ILE A 134 -8.34 43.47 -3.02
CA ILE A 134 -8.18 42.38 -2.06
C ILE A 134 -8.61 41.09 -2.74
N ASN A 135 -7.77 40.06 -2.68
CA ASN A 135 -8.06 38.75 -3.24
C ASN A 135 -7.84 37.65 -2.19
N HIS A 136 -8.78 36.70 -2.13
CA HIS A 136 -8.78 35.55 -1.22
C HIS A 136 -8.63 34.21 -1.96
N PHE A 137 -8.21 34.25 -3.23
CA PHE A 137 -8.05 33.08 -4.06
C PHE A 137 -6.79 32.30 -3.66
N THR A 138 -7.00 31.17 -3.00
CA THR A 138 -5.96 30.38 -2.33
C THR A 138 -4.82 29.94 -3.26
N GLU A 139 -5.12 29.51 -4.49
CA GLU A 139 -4.09 29.04 -5.43
C GLU A 139 -3.11 30.15 -5.84
N LEU A 140 -3.62 31.38 -5.91
CA LEU A 140 -2.80 32.53 -6.26
C LEU A 140 -1.95 32.98 -5.06
N ILE A 141 -2.54 33.04 -3.87
CA ILE A 141 -1.81 33.34 -2.63
C ILE A 141 -0.63 32.38 -2.50
N ARG A 142 -0.87 31.07 -2.66
CA ARG A 142 0.18 30.04 -2.66
C ARG A 142 1.25 30.28 -3.72
N SER A 143 0.85 30.69 -4.93
CA SER A 143 1.81 31.03 -5.99
C SER A 143 2.73 32.18 -5.58
N PHE A 144 2.22 33.18 -4.84
CA PHE A 144 3.05 34.26 -4.30
C PHE A 144 3.89 33.80 -3.10
N GLU A 145 3.36 32.98 -2.20
CA GLU A 145 4.12 32.38 -1.08
C GLU A 145 5.32 31.59 -1.60
N ASP A 146 5.15 30.76 -2.64
CA ASP A 146 6.23 30.00 -3.26
C ASP A 146 7.33 30.91 -3.83
N LEU A 147 6.96 32.01 -4.46
CA LEU A 147 7.93 32.98 -4.99
C LEU A 147 8.66 33.72 -3.88
N LEU A 148 7.97 34.04 -2.78
CA LEU A 148 8.56 34.70 -1.62
C LEU A 148 9.51 33.75 -0.89
N ILE A 149 9.10 32.51 -0.59
CA ILE A 149 9.92 31.48 0.08
C ILE A 149 11.19 31.17 -0.71
N ASN A 150 11.09 31.12 -2.04
CA ASN A 150 12.23 30.86 -2.91
C ASN A 150 13.00 32.12 -3.33
N SER A 151 12.58 33.30 -2.87
CA SER A 151 13.37 34.51 -3.04
C SER A 151 14.66 34.40 -2.23
N GLY A 152 15.79 34.83 -2.81
CA GLY A 152 17.08 34.81 -2.13
C GLY A 152 17.16 35.70 -0.87
N LYS A 153 16.12 36.50 -0.59
CA LYS A 153 16.03 37.43 0.54
C LYS A 153 15.15 36.94 1.69
N ALA A 154 14.26 35.96 1.44
CA ALA A 154 13.46 35.34 2.50
C ALA A 154 14.28 34.31 3.29
N LYS A 155 15.21 33.63 2.61
CA LYS A 155 16.22 32.81 3.26
C LYS A 155 17.33 33.75 3.74
N GLY A 156 17.42 33.98 5.04
CA GLY A 156 18.61 34.61 5.65
C GLY A 156 19.89 33.93 5.17
N GLU A 157 21.05 34.59 5.36
CA GLU A 157 22.38 34.08 4.96
C GLU A 157 22.40 32.55 4.96
N LYS A 158 22.57 31.95 3.77
CA LYS A 158 22.70 30.50 3.64
C LYS A 158 23.85 30.09 4.54
N GLU A 159 23.55 29.63 5.76
CA GLU A 159 24.45 28.72 6.44
C GLU A 159 24.66 27.59 5.44
N GLU A 160 25.90 27.40 5.00
CA GLU A 160 26.24 26.22 4.22
C GLU A 160 25.74 25.04 5.06
N GLU A 161 24.70 24.34 4.59
CA GLU A 161 24.21 23.13 5.25
C GLU A 161 25.38 22.14 5.25
N GLU A 162 26.18 22.18 6.31
CA GLU A 162 27.28 21.25 6.49
C GLU A 162 26.66 19.86 6.60
N PHE A 163 27.22 18.89 5.88
CA PHE A 163 26.87 17.51 6.09
C PHE A 163 27.21 17.15 7.54
N VAL A 164 26.20 17.15 8.40
CA VAL A 164 26.34 16.67 9.78
C VAL A 164 26.47 15.16 9.69
N GLN A 165 27.64 14.63 10.07
CA GLN A 165 27.80 13.21 10.28
C GLN A 165 26.92 12.84 11.49
N ASP A 166 25.91 11.99 11.29
CA ASP A 166 25.15 11.39 12.40
C ASP A 166 26.15 10.86 13.43
N GLY A 167 25.92 11.26 14.69
CA GLY A 167 26.96 11.49 15.68
C GLY A 167 28.14 10.51 15.68
N THR A 168 29.35 11.07 15.84
CA THR A 168 30.55 10.36 16.33
C THR A 168 30.42 9.98 17.81
N GLY A 169 29.19 9.71 18.26
CA GLY A 169 28.94 9.13 19.56
C GLY A 169 29.69 7.82 19.64
N THR A 170 30.38 7.60 20.76
CA THR A 170 30.90 6.30 21.16
C THR A 170 29.74 5.36 21.48
N GLU A 171 28.77 5.22 20.57
CA GLU A 171 27.85 4.10 20.57
C GLU A 171 28.72 2.90 20.27
N GLU A 172 29.13 2.18 21.31
CA GLU A 172 29.73 0.86 21.15
C GLU A 172 28.83 0.08 20.19
N GLU A 173 29.41 -0.50 19.13
CA GLU A 173 28.68 -1.44 18.27
C GLU A 173 28.24 -2.61 19.15
N ILE A 174 27.03 -2.52 19.71
CA ILE A 174 26.45 -3.62 20.48
C ILE A 174 26.10 -4.69 19.45
N PRO A 175 26.75 -5.87 19.48
CA PRO A 175 26.43 -6.93 18.56
C PRO A 175 24.96 -7.32 18.74
N TYR A 176 24.26 -7.54 17.62
CA TYR A 176 22.87 -7.95 17.66
C TYR A 176 22.74 -9.36 18.24
N GLU A 177 22.33 -9.44 19.51
CA GLU A 177 22.12 -10.69 20.24
C GLU A 177 20.66 -11.14 20.15
N LEU A 178 20.46 -12.43 19.88
CA LEU A 178 19.13 -13.03 19.84
C LEU A 178 18.61 -13.28 21.25
N HIS A 179 17.35 -12.90 21.48
CA HIS A 179 16.59 -13.21 22.69
C HIS A 179 16.43 -14.74 22.84
N GLU A 180 16.34 -15.23 24.07
CA GLU A 180 16.20 -16.68 24.37
C GLU A 180 14.91 -17.32 23.82
N LEU A 181 13.91 -16.49 23.52
CA LEU A 181 12.63 -16.90 22.94
C LEU A 181 12.65 -16.84 21.40
N ALA A 182 13.70 -16.28 20.79
CA ALA A 182 13.86 -16.24 19.35
C ALA A 182 14.14 -17.65 18.81
N CYS A 183 13.82 -17.86 17.54
CA CYS A 183 14.12 -19.12 16.88
C CYS A 183 15.57 -19.11 16.37
N HIS A 184 16.41 -19.99 16.91
CA HIS A 184 17.82 -20.07 16.54
C HIS A 184 18.04 -20.92 15.27
N GLN A 185 19.18 -20.70 14.60
CA GLN A 185 19.51 -21.38 13.34
C GLN A 185 19.61 -22.91 13.47
N ASN A 186 19.98 -23.41 14.66
CA ASN A 186 20.08 -24.84 14.96
C ASN A 186 18.70 -25.52 15.13
N GLU A 187 17.63 -24.75 15.31
CA GLU A 187 16.26 -25.25 15.39
C GLU A 187 15.64 -25.46 14.00
N CYS A 188 16.31 -24.99 12.93
CA CYS A 188 15.83 -25.11 11.55
C CYS A 188 15.57 -26.57 11.15
N VAL A 189 14.31 -26.88 10.83
CA VAL A 189 13.90 -28.21 10.32
C VAL A 189 13.53 -28.08 8.84
N ARG A 190 13.99 -29.01 8.00
CA ARG A 190 13.62 -29.07 6.58
C ARG A 190 13.56 -30.52 6.09
N ARG A 191 12.78 -30.76 5.04
CA ARG A 191 12.52 -32.10 4.50
C ARG A 191 13.77 -32.78 3.95
N TYR A 192 14.51 -32.09 3.08
CA TYR A 192 15.68 -32.68 2.42
C TYR A 192 16.97 -32.14 3.01
N ARG A 193 17.85 -33.04 3.43
CA ARG A 193 19.18 -32.68 3.95
C ARG A 193 19.99 -31.99 2.85
N ILE A 194 20.63 -30.89 3.22
CA ILE A 194 21.56 -30.16 2.37
C ILE A 194 22.93 -30.23 3.04
N LYS A 195 23.99 -30.30 2.24
CA LYS A 195 25.35 -30.14 2.77
C LYS A 195 25.45 -28.79 3.49
N ALA A 196 25.91 -28.81 4.73
CA ALA A 196 26.12 -27.58 5.50
C ALA A 196 27.08 -26.67 4.72
N ASP A 197 26.67 -25.42 4.54
CA ASP A 197 27.50 -24.38 3.95
C ASP A 197 28.10 -23.60 5.13
N ARG A 198 29.41 -23.35 5.14
CA ARG A 198 30.07 -22.79 6.34
C ARG A 198 29.72 -21.31 6.55
N ASP A 199 29.37 -20.61 5.47
CA ASP A 199 29.29 -19.16 5.46
C ASP A 199 27.86 -18.62 5.35
N ARG A 200 26.83 -19.49 5.35
CA ARG A 200 25.42 -19.09 5.19
C ARG A 200 24.51 -19.74 6.23
N ALA A 201 23.76 -18.89 6.92
CA ALA A 201 22.77 -19.31 7.89
C ALA A 201 21.60 -20.06 7.23
N ALA A 202 20.89 -20.87 8.02
CA ALA A 202 19.87 -21.78 7.51
C ALA A 202 18.65 -21.02 6.97
N PHE A 203 18.21 -19.98 7.67
CA PHE A 203 17.09 -19.13 7.26
C PHE A 203 17.48 -18.10 6.18
N GLN A 204 18.73 -17.60 6.20
CA GLN A 204 19.28 -16.79 5.10
C GLN A 204 19.16 -17.51 3.75
N ARG A 205 19.44 -18.81 3.74
CA ARG A 205 19.26 -19.65 2.55
C ARG A 205 17.80 -19.74 2.11
N ASP A 206 16.88 -19.82 3.05
CA ASP A 206 15.44 -19.90 2.74
C ASP A 206 14.95 -18.58 2.13
N ARG A 207 15.38 -17.43 2.66
CA ARG A 207 15.18 -16.11 2.05
C ARG A 207 15.68 -16.07 0.61
N GLU A 208 16.93 -16.45 0.37
CA GLU A 208 17.53 -16.45 -0.97
C GLU A 208 16.73 -17.30 -1.96
N ARG A 209 16.24 -18.46 -1.51
CA ARG A 209 15.42 -19.37 -2.32
C ARG A 209 14.09 -18.76 -2.72
N ILE A 210 13.43 -18.10 -1.77
CA ILE A 210 12.15 -17.40 -1.98
C ILE A 210 12.34 -16.26 -2.98
N VAL A 211 13.28 -15.35 -2.73
CA VAL A 211 13.54 -14.18 -3.59
C VAL A 211 13.82 -14.59 -5.04
N ASN A 212 14.59 -15.67 -5.24
CA ASN A 212 14.93 -16.12 -6.57
C ASN A 212 13.77 -16.85 -7.28
N SER A 213 12.71 -17.27 -6.58
CA SER A 213 11.62 -18.11 -7.13
C SER A 213 10.86 -17.45 -8.29
N LYS A 214 10.16 -18.25 -9.11
CA LYS A 214 9.27 -17.69 -10.15
C LYS A 214 8.05 -17.04 -9.51
N ALA A 215 7.52 -17.64 -8.43
CA ALA A 215 6.39 -17.12 -7.69
C ALA A 215 6.65 -15.71 -7.12
N PHE A 216 7.81 -15.48 -6.48
CA PHE A 216 8.17 -14.17 -5.94
C PHE A 216 8.29 -13.11 -7.04
N ARG A 217 8.96 -13.43 -8.15
CA ARG A 217 9.06 -12.52 -9.31
C ARG A 217 7.71 -12.14 -9.90
N ARG A 218 6.70 -13.00 -9.82
CA ARG A 218 5.35 -12.72 -10.34
C ARG A 218 4.55 -11.76 -9.47
N LEU A 219 4.97 -11.48 -8.23
CA LEU A 219 4.30 -10.52 -7.35
C LEU A 219 4.35 -9.09 -7.91
N VAL A 220 5.30 -8.78 -8.81
CA VAL A 220 5.44 -7.46 -9.45
C VAL A 220 4.28 -7.11 -10.38
N ASP A 221 3.53 -8.10 -10.88
CA ASP A 221 2.42 -7.92 -11.83
C ASP A 221 1.15 -8.57 -11.24
N LYS A 222 0.94 -8.37 -9.93
CA LYS A 222 -0.27 -8.75 -9.19
C LYS A 222 -0.74 -7.58 -8.35
N ALA A 223 -1.97 -7.14 -8.58
CA ALA A 223 -2.59 -6.05 -7.83
C ALA A 223 -2.89 -6.46 -6.37
N GLN A 224 -2.77 -5.51 -5.44
CA GLN A 224 -3.18 -5.69 -4.06
C GLN A 224 -4.70 -5.46 -3.89
N ILE A 225 -5.19 -4.26 -4.24
CA ILE A 225 -6.61 -3.84 -4.07
C ILE A 225 -7.15 -3.07 -5.28
N PHE A 226 -6.45 -2.05 -5.79
CA PHE A 226 -6.91 -1.23 -6.91
C PHE A 226 -6.48 -1.79 -8.27
N GLY A 227 -7.37 -1.69 -9.26
CA GLY A 227 -7.06 -2.07 -10.63
C GLY A 227 -6.03 -1.14 -11.27
N ALA A 228 -5.38 -1.60 -12.33
CA ALA A 228 -4.37 -0.87 -13.11
C ALA A 228 -4.83 0.45 -13.77
N GLN A 229 -6.00 1.00 -13.40
CA GLN A 229 -6.56 2.24 -13.94
C GLN A 229 -6.14 3.50 -13.16
N LYS A 230 -5.46 3.36 -12.01
CA LYS A 230 -4.81 4.47 -11.28
C LYS A 230 -3.32 4.60 -11.64
N GLY A 231 -3.01 5.13 -12.83
CA GLY A 231 -1.71 5.72 -13.17
C GLY A 231 -0.44 4.86 -12.95
N ASP A 232 0.73 5.53 -12.92
CA ASP A 232 2.06 4.91 -12.90
C ASP A 232 2.56 4.49 -11.49
N HIS A 233 1.79 4.75 -10.43
CA HIS A 233 2.20 4.54 -9.02
C HIS A 233 1.40 3.45 -8.29
N TYR A 234 0.99 2.37 -8.99
CA TYR A 234 0.18 1.32 -8.36
C TYR A 234 1.00 0.47 -7.36
N ARG A 235 0.41 0.20 -6.19
CA ARG A 235 0.94 -0.78 -5.23
C ARG A 235 0.72 -2.19 -5.79
N THR A 236 1.80 -2.95 -5.84
CA THR A 236 1.79 -4.37 -6.22
C THR A 236 1.79 -5.23 -4.96
N ARG A 237 1.51 -6.52 -5.11
CA ARG A 237 1.80 -7.50 -4.05
C ARG A 237 3.28 -7.50 -3.67
N MET A 238 4.19 -7.16 -4.60
CA MET A 238 5.62 -7.05 -4.31
C MET A 238 5.95 -5.87 -3.40
N THR A 239 5.39 -4.68 -3.64
CA THR A 239 5.63 -3.52 -2.76
C THR A 239 5.06 -3.78 -1.36
N HIS A 240 3.85 -4.36 -1.28
CA HIS A 240 3.28 -4.83 0.00
C HIS A 240 4.20 -5.78 0.74
N THR A 241 4.70 -6.80 0.05
CA THR A 241 5.60 -7.78 0.64
C THR A 241 6.89 -7.14 1.18
N LEU A 242 7.41 -6.10 0.53
CA LEU A 242 8.59 -5.37 0.99
C LEU A 242 8.28 -4.48 2.21
N GLU A 243 7.11 -3.84 2.24
CA GLU A 243 6.65 -3.04 3.38
C GLU A 243 6.42 -3.92 4.62
N VAL A 244 5.75 -5.06 4.47
CA VAL A 244 5.59 -6.08 5.52
C VAL A 244 6.95 -6.55 6.03
N ASN A 245 7.91 -6.83 5.14
CA ASN A 245 9.26 -7.22 5.54
C ASN A 245 9.96 -6.12 6.36
N GLN A 246 9.84 -4.85 5.97
CA GLN A 246 10.42 -3.74 6.71
C GLN A 246 9.83 -3.63 8.12
N ILE A 247 8.49 -3.63 8.23
CA ILE A 247 7.79 -3.52 9.51
C ILE A 247 8.10 -4.72 10.42
N ALA A 248 8.05 -5.93 9.87
CA ALA A 248 8.35 -7.15 10.62
C ALA A 248 9.79 -7.15 11.13
N LYS A 249 10.76 -6.68 10.33
CA LYS A 249 12.16 -6.55 10.75
C LYS A 249 12.36 -5.45 11.79
N ALA A 250 11.63 -4.34 11.72
CA ALA A 250 11.69 -3.31 12.76
C ALA A 250 11.23 -3.86 14.12
N ILE A 251 10.10 -4.59 14.13
CA ILE A 251 9.60 -5.27 15.34
C ILE A 251 10.58 -6.35 15.82
N ALA A 252 11.04 -7.21 14.91
CA ALA A 252 11.98 -8.29 15.23
C ALA A 252 13.32 -7.76 15.76
N TYR A 253 13.85 -6.69 15.17
CA TYR A 253 15.09 -6.06 15.61
C TYR A 253 14.96 -5.58 17.06
N ALA A 254 13.91 -4.80 17.35
CA ALA A 254 13.69 -4.23 18.69
C ALA A 254 13.36 -5.27 19.79
N LEU A 255 12.96 -6.48 19.40
CA LEU A 255 12.67 -7.61 20.29
C LEU A 255 13.78 -8.67 20.31
N GLY A 256 14.89 -8.48 19.59
CA GLY A 256 15.99 -9.45 19.53
C GLY A 256 15.64 -10.78 18.83
N LEU A 257 14.77 -10.77 17.82
CA LEU A 257 14.33 -11.97 17.12
C LEU A 257 15.19 -12.31 15.88
N ASN A 258 15.02 -13.50 15.31
CA ASN A 258 15.81 -13.92 14.16
C ASN A 258 15.39 -13.20 12.86
N LEU A 259 16.17 -12.19 12.47
CA LEU A 259 15.89 -11.36 11.30
C LEU A 259 15.81 -12.14 9.98
N ASP A 260 16.63 -13.18 9.79
CA ASP A 260 16.61 -14.00 8.57
C ASP A 260 15.33 -14.83 8.46
N LEU A 261 14.86 -15.37 9.59
CA LEU A 261 13.60 -16.11 9.65
C LEU A 261 12.41 -15.18 9.40
N THR A 262 12.37 -14.02 10.09
CA THR A 262 11.36 -12.98 9.89
C THR A 262 11.27 -12.57 8.43
N GLU A 263 12.42 -12.26 7.82
CA GLU A 263 12.49 -11.85 6.42
C GLU A 263 12.07 -12.96 5.45
N ALA A 264 12.48 -14.20 5.70
CA ALA A 264 12.07 -15.34 4.86
C ALA A 264 10.54 -15.58 4.93
N ILE A 265 9.91 -15.45 6.11
CA ILE A 265 8.46 -15.56 6.27
C ILE A 265 7.76 -14.38 5.57
N ALA A 266 8.22 -13.14 5.82
CA ALA A 266 7.64 -11.94 5.23
C ALA A 266 7.69 -11.98 3.70
N LEU A 267 8.82 -12.36 3.10
CA LEU A 267 8.92 -12.46 1.64
C LEU A 267 8.11 -13.64 1.05
N GLY A 268 7.73 -14.61 1.89
CA GLY A 268 7.02 -15.82 1.50
C GLY A 268 5.49 -15.75 1.64
N HIS A 269 4.95 -14.86 2.50
CA HIS A 269 3.54 -14.93 2.92
C HIS A 269 2.55 -14.80 1.76
N ASP A 270 2.88 -13.97 0.76
CA ASP A 270 2.01 -13.60 -0.34
C ASP A 270 2.23 -14.40 -1.65
N LEU A 271 3.14 -15.39 -1.64
CA LEU A 271 3.49 -16.17 -2.85
C LEU A 271 2.31 -16.91 -3.50
N GLY A 272 1.28 -17.22 -2.72
CA GLY A 272 0.12 -17.98 -3.16
C GLY A 272 -1.05 -17.16 -3.69
N HIS A 273 -0.96 -15.82 -3.70
CA HIS A 273 -2.05 -14.98 -4.20
C HIS A 273 -2.35 -15.26 -5.67
N THR A 274 -3.63 -15.23 -6.02
CA THR A 274 -4.09 -15.33 -7.41
C THR A 274 -3.91 -14.01 -8.15
N PRO A 275 -4.00 -14.02 -9.50
CA PRO A 275 -4.32 -12.80 -10.24
C PRO A 275 -5.60 -12.15 -9.70
N PHE A 276 -5.69 -10.83 -9.79
CA PHE A 276 -6.82 -10.02 -9.31
C PHE A 276 -7.06 -10.15 -7.79
N GLY A 277 -6.01 -10.40 -7.01
CA GLY A 277 -6.02 -10.37 -5.55
C GLY A 277 -7.08 -11.28 -4.92
N HIS A 278 -7.80 -10.75 -3.92
CA HIS A 278 -8.83 -11.50 -3.17
C HIS A 278 -9.99 -11.98 -4.06
N GLN A 279 -10.28 -11.27 -5.16
CA GLN A 279 -11.37 -11.68 -6.04
C GLN A 279 -11.03 -12.94 -6.84
N GLY A 280 -9.77 -13.10 -7.26
CA GLY A 280 -9.31 -14.34 -7.88
C GLY A 280 -9.46 -15.53 -6.93
N GLU A 281 -9.05 -15.35 -5.66
CA GLU A 281 -9.19 -16.35 -4.60
C GLU A 281 -10.65 -16.73 -4.38
N ARG A 282 -11.54 -15.75 -4.21
CA ARG A 282 -12.98 -15.99 -4.03
C ARG A 282 -13.57 -16.76 -5.21
N THR A 283 -13.17 -16.41 -6.43
CA THR A 283 -13.65 -17.08 -7.65
C THR A 283 -13.19 -18.54 -7.70
N LEU A 284 -11.90 -18.82 -7.46
CA LEU A 284 -11.39 -20.19 -7.44
C LEU A 284 -12.04 -21.01 -6.32
N GLN A 285 -12.14 -20.45 -5.12
CA GLN A 285 -12.83 -21.12 -4.01
C GLN A 285 -14.29 -21.43 -4.38
N ALA A 286 -15.02 -20.49 -4.98
CA ALA A 286 -16.41 -20.69 -5.36
C ALA A 286 -16.59 -21.75 -6.46
N ILE A 287 -15.62 -21.88 -7.38
CA ILE A 287 -15.59 -22.96 -8.38
C ILE A 287 -15.36 -24.31 -7.70
N LEU A 288 -14.33 -24.41 -6.85
CA LEU A 288 -13.98 -25.64 -6.16
C LEU A 288 -15.04 -26.09 -5.15
N SER A 289 -15.78 -25.14 -4.57
CA SER A 289 -16.89 -25.40 -3.65
C SER A 289 -18.25 -25.57 -4.34
N GLY A 290 -18.29 -25.65 -5.67
CA GLY A 290 -19.53 -25.85 -6.44
C GLY A 290 -20.57 -24.73 -6.28
N THR A 291 -20.15 -23.55 -5.83
CA THR A 291 -20.99 -22.35 -5.74
C THR A 291 -21.12 -21.67 -7.10
N LEU A 292 -20.03 -21.68 -7.89
CA LEU A 292 -20.03 -21.33 -9.30
C LEU A 292 -20.04 -22.61 -10.15
N PRO A 293 -21.04 -22.80 -11.04
CA PRO A 293 -21.20 -24.04 -11.79
C PRO A 293 -20.18 -24.13 -12.92
N CYS A 294 -19.03 -24.73 -12.63
CA CYS A 294 -17.97 -24.96 -13.62
C CYS A 294 -17.52 -26.42 -13.73
N ILE A 295 -17.54 -27.13 -12.60
CA ILE A 295 -17.16 -28.53 -12.46
C ILE A 295 -18.44 -29.33 -12.20
N GLU A 296 -18.53 -30.53 -12.73
CA GLU A 296 -19.60 -31.48 -12.39
C GLU A 296 -19.29 -32.12 -11.03
N PHE A 297 -20.24 -31.97 -10.10
CA PHE A 297 -20.18 -32.52 -8.75
C PHE A 297 -21.09 -33.75 -8.65
N PRO A 298 -20.79 -34.71 -7.75
CA PRO A 298 -21.70 -35.81 -7.42
C PRO A 298 -23.08 -35.29 -6.96
N ASP A 299 -24.15 -35.98 -7.36
CA ASP A 299 -25.52 -35.47 -7.32
C ASP A 299 -26.30 -36.04 -6.10
N ASP A 300 -26.13 -35.45 -4.90
CA ASP A 300 -26.85 -35.95 -3.71
C ASP A 300 -27.18 -34.91 -2.60
N GLY A 301 -26.75 -33.66 -2.72
CA GLY A 301 -27.15 -32.59 -1.81
C GLY A 301 -26.01 -31.71 -1.34
N LYS A 302 -26.33 -30.64 -0.62
CA LYS A 302 -25.39 -29.57 -0.24
C LYS A 302 -24.11 -30.03 0.47
N ALA A 303 -24.08 -31.25 1.04
CA ALA A 303 -22.94 -31.78 1.78
C ALA A 303 -21.70 -32.05 0.89
N CYS A 304 -21.90 -32.48 -0.36
CA CYS A 304 -20.80 -32.88 -1.25
C CYS A 304 -20.09 -31.70 -1.95
N ARG A 305 -20.67 -30.51 -1.91
CA ARG A 305 -20.09 -29.32 -2.57
C ARG A 305 -18.88 -28.75 -1.84
N THR A 306 -18.74 -29.01 -0.55
CA THR A 306 -17.65 -28.46 0.27
C THR A 306 -16.51 -29.46 0.41
N GLY A 307 -15.47 -29.31 -0.42
CA GLY A 307 -14.14 -29.87 -0.15
C GLY A 307 -13.74 -31.13 -0.93
N CYS A 308 -14.62 -31.73 -1.75
CA CYS A 308 -14.31 -32.96 -2.51
C CYS A 308 -13.17 -32.78 -3.54
N PHE A 309 -13.08 -31.60 -4.17
CA PHE A 309 -11.92 -31.21 -5.01
C PHE A 309 -10.94 -30.30 -4.26
N GLY A 310 -11.01 -30.32 -2.93
CA GLY A 310 -10.34 -29.41 -2.01
C GLY A 310 -10.90 -27.99 -2.05
N GLY A 311 -10.13 -27.04 -1.51
CA GLY A 311 -10.44 -25.62 -1.60
C GLY A 311 -9.27 -24.80 -2.13
N PHE A 312 -9.41 -23.49 -2.01
CA PHE A 312 -8.39 -22.51 -2.35
C PHE A 312 -8.36 -21.38 -1.33
N LYS A 313 -7.14 -21.08 -0.85
CA LYS A 313 -6.80 -19.87 -0.11
C LYS A 313 -5.31 -19.58 -0.31
N HIS A 314 -4.94 -18.32 -0.43
CA HIS A 314 -3.58 -17.87 -0.78
C HIS A 314 -2.49 -18.44 0.14
N ASN A 315 -2.68 -18.48 1.47
CA ASN A 315 -1.69 -19.01 2.41
C ASN A 315 -1.44 -20.52 2.24
N TYR A 316 -2.48 -21.31 1.93
CA TYR A 316 -2.34 -22.73 1.59
C TYR A 316 -1.62 -22.89 0.25
N GLN A 317 -1.95 -22.06 -0.73
CA GLN A 317 -1.28 -22.05 -2.01
C GLN A 317 0.20 -21.63 -1.88
N GLY A 318 0.52 -20.69 -0.99
CA GLY A 318 1.89 -20.29 -0.65
C GLY A 318 2.68 -21.47 -0.11
N LEU A 319 2.12 -22.21 0.84
CA LEU A 319 2.71 -23.47 1.32
C LEU A 319 2.97 -24.46 0.17
N ARG A 320 2.00 -24.65 -0.73
CA ARG A 320 2.15 -25.54 -1.89
C ARG A 320 3.21 -25.08 -2.88
N VAL A 321 3.36 -23.77 -3.10
CA VAL A 321 4.44 -23.20 -3.92
C VAL A 321 5.81 -23.54 -3.32
N LEU A 322 5.98 -23.33 -2.01
CA LEU A 322 7.23 -23.58 -1.31
C LEU A 322 7.58 -25.08 -1.23
N ASN A 323 6.57 -25.92 -1.01
CA ASN A 323 6.76 -27.36 -0.79
C ASN A 323 6.82 -28.16 -2.10
N LYS A 324 6.00 -27.84 -3.11
CA LYS A 324 5.77 -28.73 -4.28
C LYS A 324 6.00 -28.08 -5.65
N LEU A 325 5.51 -26.85 -5.88
CA LEU A 325 5.36 -26.35 -7.26
C LEU A 325 6.63 -25.78 -7.92
N GLU A 326 7.52 -25.18 -7.14
CA GLU A 326 8.77 -24.64 -7.69
C GLU A 326 9.74 -25.77 -8.01
N GLU A 327 10.20 -25.82 -9.26
CA GLU A 327 11.14 -26.84 -9.74
C GLU A 327 12.46 -26.18 -10.13
N LYS A 328 13.39 -26.15 -9.18
CA LYS A 328 14.72 -25.55 -9.32
C LYS A 328 15.86 -26.48 -8.97
N TYR A 329 15.56 -27.57 -8.27
CA TYR A 329 16.55 -28.48 -7.71
C TYR A 329 16.34 -29.85 -8.33
N VAL A 330 17.43 -30.45 -8.81
CA VAL A 330 17.37 -31.77 -9.47
C VAL A 330 16.96 -32.88 -8.48
N ALA A 331 17.34 -32.74 -7.22
CA ALA A 331 17.20 -33.80 -6.22
C ALA A 331 15.83 -33.85 -5.54
N HIS A 332 15.03 -32.79 -5.61
CA HIS A 332 13.76 -32.72 -4.91
C HIS A 332 12.81 -31.67 -5.50
N GLU A 333 11.52 -31.89 -5.27
CA GLU A 333 10.46 -30.92 -5.58
C GLU A 333 10.49 -29.72 -4.60
N GLY A 334 9.86 -28.63 -4.99
CA GLY A 334 9.76 -27.41 -4.21
C GLY A 334 11.11 -26.71 -3.98
N LEU A 335 11.07 -25.73 -3.07
CA LEU A 335 12.24 -24.94 -2.69
C LEU A 335 13.01 -25.52 -1.50
N ASN A 336 12.50 -26.57 -0.84
CA ASN A 336 13.09 -27.17 0.37
C ASN A 336 13.38 -26.12 1.47
N ILE A 337 12.39 -25.28 1.69
CA ILE A 337 12.33 -24.25 2.73
C ILE A 337 12.12 -24.93 4.09
N SER A 338 12.57 -24.28 5.16
CA SER A 338 12.34 -24.77 6.52
C SER A 338 10.86 -24.80 6.91
N CYS A 339 10.52 -25.73 7.80
CA CYS A 339 9.18 -25.88 8.35
C CYS A 339 8.73 -24.62 9.10
N GLN A 340 9.65 -23.92 9.77
CA GLN A 340 9.36 -22.65 10.45
C GLN A 340 8.89 -21.56 9.48
N VAL A 341 9.56 -21.42 8.34
CA VAL A 341 9.15 -20.44 7.32
C VAL A 341 7.80 -20.85 6.72
N MET A 342 7.63 -22.13 6.38
CA MET A 342 6.36 -22.65 5.84
C MET A 342 5.19 -22.51 6.84
N GLU A 343 5.44 -22.70 8.13
CA GLU A 343 4.47 -22.47 9.20
C GLU A 343 4.05 -21.00 9.27
N GLY A 344 5.02 -20.07 9.30
CA GLY A 344 4.73 -18.64 9.30
C GLY A 344 3.90 -18.21 8.09
N VAL A 345 4.27 -18.70 6.89
CA VAL A 345 3.52 -18.47 5.65
C VAL A 345 2.11 -19.06 5.72
N LEU A 346 1.91 -20.22 6.34
CA LEU A 346 0.58 -20.80 6.49
C LEU A 346 -0.26 -20.03 7.52
N LYS A 347 0.30 -19.67 8.67
CA LYS A 347 -0.44 -19.20 9.85
C LYS A 347 -0.61 -17.68 9.95
N HIS A 348 0.02 -16.88 9.07
CA HIS A 348 -0.15 -15.41 9.08
C HIS A 348 -1.61 -14.95 8.91
N THR A 349 -2.49 -15.82 8.40
CA THR A 349 -3.92 -15.54 8.19
C THR A 349 -4.78 -16.74 8.58
N LYS A 350 -6.10 -16.53 8.60
CA LYS A 350 -7.12 -17.53 8.98
C LYS A 350 -6.98 -18.85 8.20
N LEU A 351 -6.99 -19.98 8.91
CA LEU A 351 -7.19 -21.31 8.33
C LEU A 351 -8.68 -21.64 8.24
N LYS A 352 -9.03 -22.36 7.17
CA LYS A 352 -10.39 -22.80 6.87
C LYS A 352 -10.51 -24.29 7.17
N GLU A 353 -11.48 -24.65 8.01
CA GLU A 353 -11.74 -26.03 8.42
C GLU A 353 -12.10 -26.91 7.20
N GLU A 354 -12.74 -26.30 6.19
CA GLU A 354 -13.14 -26.98 4.96
C GLU A 354 -11.99 -27.23 3.95
N ILE A 355 -10.77 -26.76 4.23
CA ILE A 355 -9.61 -26.93 3.35
C ILE A 355 -8.57 -27.79 4.04
N SER A 356 -8.34 -29.00 3.52
CA SER A 356 -7.29 -29.88 4.04
C SER A 356 -5.88 -29.36 3.69
N ILE A 357 -5.02 -29.25 4.70
CA ILE A 357 -3.62 -28.82 4.52
C ILE A 357 -2.80 -29.89 3.77
N SER A 358 -3.18 -31.17 3.88
CA SER A 358 -2.52 -32.28 3.18
C SER A 358 -2.61 -32.19 1.66
N ASP A 359 -3.56 -31.41 1.14
CA ASP A 359 -3.68 -31.16 -0.30
C ASP A 359 -2.54 -30.26 -0.81
N PHE A 360 -1.90 -29.50 0.08
CA PHE A 360 -0.93 -28.46 -0.25
C PHE A 360 0.51 -28.84 0.13
N ALA A 361 0.70 -29.64 1.18
CA ALA A 361 2.01 -30.11 1.65
C ALA A 361 2.10 -31.64 1.70
N ASP A 362 3.30 -32.19 1.91
CA ASP A 362 3.49 -33.62 2.19
C ASP A 362 3.23 -33.96 3.67
N LYS A 363 2.94 -35.23 3.96
CA LYS A 363 2.57 -35.72 5.30
C LYS A 363 3.65 -35.40 6.33
N GLU A 364 4.94 -35.54 5.96
CA GLU A 364 6.07 -35.23 6.82
C GLU A 364 6.13 -33.73 7.15
N THR A 365 5.96 -32.86 6.17
CA THR A 365 5.94 -31.41 6.37
C THR A 365 4.78 -31.01 7.27
N VAL A 366 3.57 -31.51 7.01
CA VAL A 366 2.38 -31.22 7.82
C VAL A 366 2.59 -31.57 9.30
N ALA A 367 3.26 -32.68 9.59
CA ALA A 367 3.58 -33.08 10.97
C ALA A 367 4.49 -32.07 11.71
N HIS A 368 5.19 -31.19 10.99
CA HIS A 368 6.06 -30.16 11.54
C HIS A 368 5.44 -28.75 11.57
N LEU A 369 4.20 -28.55 11.08
CA LEU A 369 3.54 -27.23 11.03
C LEU A 369 2.81 -26.83 12.33
N LYS A 370 2.98 -27.60 13.40
CA LYS A 370 2.47 -27.27 14.76
C LYS A 370 0.97 -26.95 14.78
N LEU A 371 0.16 -27.87 14.25
CA LEU A 371 -1.29 -27.70 14.07
C LEU A 371 -2.12 -28.25 15.25
N GLU A 372 -1.48 -28.62 16.36
CA GLU A 372 -2.16 -29.14 17.55
C GLU A 372 -3.03 -28.07 18.24
N GLU A 373 -4.02 -28.50 19.03
CA GLU A 373 -5.01 -27.61 19.68
C GLU A 373 -4.37 -26.50 20.53
N ARG A 374 -3.22 -26.76 21.17
CA ARG A 374 -2.49 -25.76 21.96
C ARG A 374 -2.03 -24.53 21.15
N PHE A 375 -1.90 -24.66 19.84
CA PHE A 375 -1.54 -23.54 18.94
C PHE A 375 -2.77 -22.85 18.35
N THR A 376 -3.98 -23.13 18.85
CA THR A 376 -5.19 -22.42 18.39
C THR A 376 -5.30 -21.05 19.06
N SER A 377 -5.64 -20.03 18.27
CA SER A 377 -5.95 -18.70 18.81
C SER A 377 -7.38 -18.66 19.37
N ARG A 378 -7.67 -17.67 20.22
CA ARG A 378 -9.03 -17.36 20.67
C ARG A 378 -9.96 -16.99 19.51
N LYS A 379 -9.42 -16.49 18.40
CA LYS A 379 -10.19 -16.13 17.20
C LYS A 379 -10.40 -17.38 16.36
N LYS A 380 -11.66 -17.78 16.14
CA LYS A 380 -12.00 -19.01 15.38
C LYS A 380 -11.29 -19.07 14.02
N GLY A 381 -10.57 -20.16 13.79
CA GLY A 381 -9.83 -20.44 12.57
C GLY A 381 -8.45 -19.77 12.50
N TYR A 382 -7.99 -19.07 13.55
CA TYR A 382 -6.63 -18.56 13.61
C TYR A 382 -5.75 -19.49 14.44
N TYR A 383 -4.50 -19.64 14.00
CA TYR A 383 -3.48 -20.42 14.69
C TYR A 383 -2.32 -19.50 15.07
N ILE A 384 -1.73 -19.78 16.21
CA ILE A 384 -0.56 -19.11 16.73
C ILE A 384 0.66 -19.70 16.01
N CYS A 385 1.51 -18.83 15.47
CA CYS A 385 2.82 -19.20 14.97
C CYS A 385 3.70 -19.66 16.13
N SER A 386 4.34 -20.82 15.98
CA SER A 386 5.19 -21.41 17.02
C SER A 386 6.53 -20.67 17.23
N THR A 387 6.78 -19.63 16.43
CA THR A 387 7.93 -18.73 16.50
C THR A 387 7.45 -17.29 16.66
N LEU A 388 8.19 -16.47 17.42
CA LEU A 388 7.89 -15.04 17.59
C LEU A 388 8.05 -14.28 16.27
N GLU A 389 8.98 -14.71 15.43
CA GLU A 389 9.20 -14.17 14.08
C GLU A 389 7.96 -14.34 13.20
N GLY A 390 7.31 -15.50 13.27
CA GLY A 390 6.06 -15.75 12.54
C GLY A 390 4.89 -14.91 13.06
N GLN A 391 4.85 -14.63 14.36
CA GLN A 391 3.86 -13.73 14.96
C GLN A 391 4.13 -12.26 14.55
N ALA A 392 5.39 -11.84 14.53
CA ALA A 392 5.80 -10.51 14.08
C ALA A 392 5.39 -10.26 12.62
N VAL A 393 5.57 -11.23 11.73
CA VAL A 393 5.12 -11.10 10.33
C VAL A 393 3.60 -11.03 10.22
N ALA A 394 2.87 -11.88 10.95
CA ALA A 394 1.41 -11.84 10.95
C ALA A 394 0.88 -10.47 11.41
N LEU A 395 1.50 -9.87 12.42
CA LEU A 395 1.15 -8.52 12.87
C LEU A 395 1.58 -7.45 11.87
N ALA A 396 2.77 -7.56 11.29
CA ALA A 396 3.28 -6.61 10.30
C ALA A 396 2.40 -6.54 9.04
N ASP A 397 1.84 -7.67 8.61
CA ASP A 397 0.88 -7.73 7.50
C ASP A 397 -0.37 -6.88 7.78
N GLU A 398 -0.93 -6.99 9.00
CA GLU A 398 -2.07 -6.18 9.43
C GLU A 398 -1.72 -4.69 9.51
N ILE A 399 -0.54 -4.32 10.05
CA ILE A 399 -0.08 -2.93 10.15
C ILE A 399 0.15 -2.33 8.75
N ALA A 400 0.83 -3.04 7.86
CA ALA A 400 1.06 -2.61 6.48
C ALA A 400 -0.27 -2.34 5.77
N GLN A 401 -1.21 -3.29 5.88
CA GLN A 401 -2.53 -3.14 5.28
C GLN A 401 -3.28 -1.90 5.81
N ARG A 402 -3.17 -1.57 7.10
CA ARG A 402 -3.75 -0.32 7.64
C ARG A 402 -3.09 0.92 7.05
N GLY A 403 -1.76 0.93 6.93
CA GLY A 403 -1.01 2.04 6.33
C GLY A 403 -1.42 2.30 4.88
N HIS A 404 -1.56 1.25 4.07
CA HIS A 404 -1.95 1.37 2.67
C HIS A 404 -3.37 1.86 2.53
N ASP A 405 -4.29 1.32 3.33
CA ASP A 405 -5.70 1.72 3.31
C ASP A 405 -5.83 3.24 3.59
N VAL A 406 -5.02 3.76 4.52
CA VAL A 406 -4.99 5.20 4.84
C VAL A 406 -4.38 6.01 3.71
N ASP A 407 -3.24 5.57 3.17
CA ASP A 407 -2.58 6.23 2.03
C ASP A 407 -3.54 6.34 0.85
N ASP A 408 -4.11 5.20 0.43
CA ASP A 408 -5.03 5.13 -0.70
C ASP A 408 -6.25 6.03 -0.49
N ALA A 409 -6.79 6.10 0.74
CA ALA A 409 -7.94 6.94 1.05
C ALA A 409 -7.64 8.45 0.97
N ILE A 410 -6.48 8.90 1.49
CA ILE A 410 -6.06 10.32 1.46
C ILE A 410 -5.63 10.71 0.04
N SER A 411 -4.77 9.89 -0.57
CA SER A 411 -4.24 10.09 -1.91
C SER A 411 -5.33 10.03 -2.99
N SER A 412 -6.42 9.29 -2.79
CA SER A 412 -7.61 9.36 -3.67
C SER A 412 -8.65 10.39 -3.25
N GLY A 413 -8.57 10.92 -2.02
CA GLY A 413 -9.40 12.05 -1.57
C GLY A 413 -10.77 11.60 -1.13
N LEU A 414 -10.87 10.32 -0.79
CA LEU A 414 -12.04 9.74 -0.16
C LEU A 414 -12.17 10.23 1.29
N ILE A 415 -11.04 10.60 1.90
CA ILE A 415 -10.96 11.19 3.24
C ILE A 415 -9.91 12.31 3.24
N THR A 416 -10.19 13.42 3.93
CA THR A 416 -9.15 14.43 4.23
C THR A 416 -8.44 14.11 5.54
N VAL A 417 -7.27 14.72 5.77
CA VAL A 417 -6.54 14.53 7.04
C VAL A 417 -7.33 15.06 8.23
N GLU A 418 -8.06 16.16 8.04
CA GLU A 418 -8.96 16.74 9.03
C GLU A 418 -10.09 15.78 9.38
N GLU A 419 -10.73 15.18 8.37
CA GLU A 419 -11.77 14.17 8.58
C GLU A 419 -11.23 12.95 9.34
N LEU A 420 -10.03 12.47 8.99
CA LEU A 420 -9.39 11.35 9.67
C LEU A 420 -9.13 11.66 11.15
N ILE A 421 -8.55 12.83 11.46
CA ILE A 421 -8.28 13.26 12.83
C ILE A 421 -9.59 13.42 13.61
N ALA A 422 -10.63 14.02 13.01
CA ALA A 422 -11.93 14.20 13.64
C ALA A 422 -12.63 12.86 13.94
N HIS A 423 -12.45 11.85 13.10
CA HIS A 423 -12.96 10.51 13.40
C HIS A 423 -12.32 9.90 14.66
N LEU A 424 -11.11 10.33 15.03
CA LEU A 424 -10.38 9.86 16.21
C LEU A 424 -10.67 10.69 17.48
N ASP A 425 -11.81 11.40 17.55
CA ASP A 425 -12.11 12.33 18.65
C ASP A 425 -12.38 11.68 20.02
N LEU A 426 -12.72 10.39 20.06
CA LEU A 426 -12.99 9.67 21.31
C LEU A 426 -11.71 9.49 22.14
N ASP A 427 -11.80 9.61 23.47
CA ASP A 427 -10.66 9.52 24.40
C ASP A 427 -9.78 8.27 24.22
N LYS A 428 -10.38 7.14 23.86
CA LYS A 428 -9.65 5.89 23.59
C LYS A 428 -8.70 5.94 22.38
N TYR A 429 -8.80 6.97 21.55
CA TYR A 429 -7.95 7.20 20.38
C TYR A 429 -7.02 8.41 20.56
N HIS A 430 -6.97 8.99 21.77
CA HIS A 430 -6.20 10.19 22.06
C HIS A 430 -4.73 10.08 21.64
N ALA A 431 -4.05 8.97 21.98
CA ALA A 431 -2.62 8.80 21.72
C ALA A 431 -2.27 8.96 20.22
N ILE A 432 -2.95 8.19 19.35
CA ILE A 432 -2.75 8.30 17.91
C ILE A 432 -3.21 9.66 17.37
N ARG A 433 -4.31 10.22 17.91
CA ARG A 433 -4.82 11.52 17.45
C ARG A 433 -3.81 12.64 17.67
N GLU A 434 -3.16 12.67 18.82
CA GLU A 434 -2.16 13.71 19.12
C GLU A 434 -0.91 13.54 18.23
N GLU A 435 -0.44 12.32 17.99
CA GLU A 435 0.68 12.07 17.07
C GLU A 435 0.38 12.59 15.64
N LEU A 436 -0.85 12.37 15.14
CA LEU A 436 -1.28 12.90 13.85
C LEU A 436 -1.44 14.43 13.84
N ARG A 437 -1.85 15.02 14.96
CA ARG A 437 -1.95 16.49 15.10
C ARG A 437 -0.58 17.14 15.14
N GLU A 438 0.39 16.53 15.80
CA GLU A 438 1.77 17.00 15.86
C GLU A 438 2.40 17.00 14.45
N GLU A 439 2.28 15.89 13.72
CA GLU A 439 2.76 15.80 12.33
C GLU A 439 2.12 16.85 11.42
N LYS A 440 0.81 17.06 11.55
CA LYS A 440 0.11 18.12 10.83
C LYS A 440 0.61 19.51 11.22
N SER A 441 0.80 19.77 12.52
CA SER A 441 1.30 21.06 13.00
C SER A 441 2.72 21.35 12.49
N MET A 442 3.58 20.32 12.42
CA MET A 442 4.91 20.48 11.83
C MET A 442 4.81 20.87 10.35
N PHE A 443 3.94 20.20 9.59
CA PHE A 443 3.71 20.54 8.18
C PHE A 443 3.30 22.01 8.00
N ASP A 444 2.41 22.53 8.85
CA ASP A 444 1.94 23.91 8.80
C ASP A 444 3.01 24.95 9.24
N THR A 445 4.08 24.51 9.90
CA THR A 445 5.14 25.39 10.45
C THR A 445 6.31 25.59 9.49
N TYR A 446 6.65 24.59 8.67
CA TYR A 446 7.80 24.68 7.76
C TYR A 446 7.45 25.47 6.49
N GLU A 447 8.07 26.64 6.32
CA GLU A 447 7.97 27.46 5.11
C GLU A 447 8.87 26.90 3.99
N ARG A 448 8.40 25.83 3.33
CA ARG A 448 9.04 25.27 2.13
C ARG A 448 7.99 24.94 1.08
N THR A 449 8.31 25.20 -0.20
CA THR A 449 7.51 24.72 -1.34
C THR A 449 7.59 23.20 -1.46
N TYR A 450 6.43 22.56 -1.47
CA TYR A 450 6.26 21.14 -1.72
C TYR A 450 5.79 20.90 -3.15
N ILE A 451 6.15 19.74 -3.72
CA ILE A 451 5.65 19.33 -5.05
C ILE A 451 4.15 19.05 -4.97
N SER A 452 3.71 18.40 -3.90
CA SER A 452 2.32 18.08 -3.61
C SER A 452 2.12 18.03 -2.10
N ASP A 453 1.41 19.02 -1.55
CA ASP A 453 1.04 19.06 -0.13
C ASP A 453 0.33 17.78 0.28
N ARG A 454 -0.54 17.28 -0.61
CA ARG A 454 -1.37 16.13 -0.38
C ARG A 454 -0.57 14.83 -0.29
N GLU A 455 0.36 14.61 -1.22
CA GLU A 455 1.18 13.39 -1.23
C GLU A 455 2.14 13.39 -0.04
N LEU A 456 2.75 14.54 0.28
CA LEU A 456 3.60 14.66 1.45
C LEU A 456 2.81 14.41 2.73
N MET A 457 1.64 15.04 2.88
CA MET A 457 0.78 14.85 4.05
C MET A 457 0.33 13.39 4.18
N ALA A 458 -0.11 12.75 3.09
CA ALA A 458 -0.46 11.33 3.10
C ALA A 458 0.71 10.46 3.58
N GLY A 459 1.91 10.68 3.03
CA GLY A 459 3.12 9.96 3.43
C GLY A 459 3.47 10.17 4.91
N ARG A 460 3.38 11.39 5.44
CA ARG A 460 3.63 11.69 6.87
C ARG A 460 2.59 11.03 7.78
N MET A 461 1.31 11.13 7.45
CA MET A 461 0.24 10.49 8.23
C MET A 461 0.41 8.96 8.26
N VAL A 462 0.71 8.35 7.12
CA VAL A 462 0.95 6.89 7.03
C VAL A 462 2.17 6.50 7.87
N SER A 463 3.26 7.26 7.77
CA SER A 463 4.47 7.03 8.56
C SER A 463 4.18 7.08 10.07
N ALA A 464 3.41 8.07 10.52
CA ALA A 464 3.02 8.21 11.93
C ALA A 464 2.17 7.03 12.41
N ILE A 465 1.17 6.62 11.62
CA ILE A 465 0.30 5.48 11.96
C ILE A 465 1.11 4.17 12.05
N VAL A 466 1.99 3.91 11.07
CA VAL A 466 2.83 2.72 11.08
C VAL A 466 3.78 2.74 12.29
N HIS A 467 4.39 3.89 12.57
CA HIS A 467 5.29 4.05 13.71
C HIS A 467 4.59 3.84 15.06
N TYR A 468 3.38 4.41 15.23
CA TYR A 468 2.51 4.19 16.38
C TYR A 468 2.31 2.69 16.65
N PHE A 469 1.90 1.93 15.62
CA PHE A 469 1.64 0.50 15.78
C PHE A 469 2.91 -0.32 16.01
N ILE A 470 4.04 0.02 15.36
CA ILE A 470 5.33 -0.65 15.61
C ILE A 470 5.75 -0.46 17.06
N ASN A 471 5.71 0.78 17.58
CA ASN A 471 6.09 1.06 18.96
C ASN A 471 5.14 0.38 19.97
N GLY A 472 3.82 0.47 19.72
CA GLY A 472 2.83 -0.23 20.53
C GLY A 472 3.04 -1.73 20.57
N ALA A 473 3.35 -2.35 19.41
CA ALA A 473 3.68 -3.76 19.32
C ALA A 473 4.96 -4.10 20.11
N ILE A 474 6.03 -3.35 19.94
CA ILE A 474 7.32 -3.60 20.62
C ILE A 474 7.15 -3.52 22.13
N CYS A 475 6.57 -2.42 22.64
CA CYS A 475 6.39 -2.21 24.07
C CYS A 475 5.53 -3.32 24.68
N TYR A 476 4.36 -3.57 24.10
CA TYR A 476 3.43 -4.57 24.63
C TYR A 476 3.98 -6.00 24.54
N SER A 477 4.74 -6.31 23.48
CA SER A 477 5.31 -7.65 23.30
C SER A 477 6.48 -7.91 24.25
N ARG A 478 7.30 -6.88 24.53
CA ARG A 478 8.45 -7.00 25.46
C ARG A 478 8.00 -7.41 26.86
N ASP A 479 6.98 -6.73 27.40
CA ASP A 479 6.41 -7.06 28.71
C ASP A 479 5.92 -8.52 28.76
N ARG A 480 5.30 -8.99 27.67
CA ARG A 480 4.80 -10.37 27.57
C ARG A 480 5.89 -11.42 27.40
N MET A 481 7.01 -11.05 26.77
CA MET A 481 8.17 -11.92 26.64
C MET A 481 8.81 -12.18 28.00
N GLU A 482 8.90 -11.17 28.86
CA GLU A 482 9.45 -11.30 30.23
C GLU A 482 8.60 -12.23 31.11
N GLU A 483 7.28 -12.22 30.94
CA GLU A 483 6.34 -13.05 31.70
C GLU A 483 6.19 -14.48 31.13
N TYR A 484 6.75 -14.78 29.96
CA TYR A 484 6.47 -16.03 29.25
C TYR A 484 7.50 -17.13 29.54
N GLU A 485 7.02 -18.20 30.18
CA GLU A 485 7.80 -19.43 30.34
C GLU A 485 7.70 -20.31 29.08
N ARG A 486 8.82 -20.47 28.37
CA ARG A 486 8.91 -21.29 27.15
C ARG A 486 8.69 -22.79 27.47
N PRO A 487 7.78 -23.48 26.76
CA PRO A 487 7.64 -24.93 26.84
C PRO A 487 8.94 -25.69 26.57
N ALA A 488 9.06 -26.89 27.15
CA ALA A 488 10.26 -27.73 27.04
C ALA A 488 10.61 -28.19 25.61
N ASP A 489 9.64 -28.18 24.69
CA ASP A 489 9.86 -28.50 23.28
C ASP A 489 10.31 -27.29 22.44
N GLY A 490 10.53 -26.14 23.08
CA GLY A 490 10.99 -24.90 22.46
C GLY A 490 9.92 -24.16 21.66
N SER A 491 8.68 -24.65 21.57
CA SER A 491 7.65 -23.97 20.77
C SER A 491 6.95 -22.84 21.53
N ILE A 492 6.56 -21.76 20.84
CA ILE A 492 5.74 -20.70 21.40
C ILE A 492 4.26 -21.03 21.20
N ASP A 493 3.53 -21.31 22.28
CA ASP A 493 2.12 -21.71 22.27
C ASP A 493 1.14 -20.59 22.62
N LYS A 494 1.64 -19.37 22.85
CA LYS A 494 0.84 -18.18 23.12
C LYS A 494 1.13 -17.06 22.13
N GLU A 495 0.13 -16.24 21.90
CA GLU A 495 0.30 -14.98 21.18
C GLU A 495 1.02 -13.97 22.10
N ILE A 496 2.26 -13.65 21.73
CA ILE A 496 3.19 -12.80 22.49
C ILE A 496 3.48 -11.55 21.67
N VAL A 497 3.88 -11.69 20.40
CA VAL A 497 4.09 -10.55 19.50
C VAL A 497 2.74 -10.10 18.96
N THR A 498 2.15 -9.09 19.59
CA THR A 498 0.81 -8.58 19.26
C THR A 498 0.65 -7.14 19.77
N LEU A 499 -0.50 -6.55 19.48
CA LEU A 499 -0.87 -5.23 19.98
C LEU A 499 -1.63 -5.31 21.30
N SER A 500 -1.58 -4.22 22.06
CA SER A 500 -2.47 -4.05 23.21
C SER A 500 -3.94 -4.06 22.76
N LYS A 501 -4.87 -4.29 23.69
CA LYS A 501 -6.31 -4.24 23.37
C LYS A 501 -6.71 -2.87 22.81
N ALA A 502 -6.16 -1.79 23.36
CA ALA A 502 -6.45 -0.43 22.92
C ALA A 502 -5.96 -0.19 21.49
N ASP A 503 -4.75 -0.63 21.16
CA ASP A 503 -4.19 -0.48 19.82
C ASP A 503 -4.93 -1.35 18.79
N TRP A 504 -5.35 -2.55 19.16
CA TRP A 504 -6.24 -3.37 18.32
C TRP A 504 -7.61 -2.71 18.09
N ASP A 505 -8.13 -1.94 19.06
CA ASP A 505 -9.34 -1.14 18.88
C ASP A 505 -9.09 0.01 17.88
N VAL A 506 -7.93 0.66 17.91
CA VAL A 506 -7.53 1.68 16.92
C VAL A 506 -7.42 1.07 15.51
N CYS A 507 -6.65 -0.01 15.38
CA CYS A 507 -6.42 -0.71 14.11
C CYS A 507 -7.75 -1.09 13.44
N ARG A 508 -8.66 -1.74 14.18
CA ARG A 508 -10.00 -2.10 13.68
C ARG A 508 -10.88 -0.90 13.35
N TYR A 509 -10.71 0.21 14.07
CA TYR A 509 -11.50 1.41 13.82
C TYR A 509 -11.08 2.13 12.54
N LEU A 510 -9.77 2.25 12.29
CA LEU A 510 -9.22 2.77 11.03
C LEU A 510 -9.74 1.96 9.84
N GLU A 511 -9.71 0.63 9.94
CA GLU A 511 -10.29 -0.28 8.94
C GLU A 511 -11.77 0.03 8.67
N GLN A 512 -12.57 0.20 9.72
CA GLN A 512 -14.00 0.46 9.57
C GLN A 512 -14.31 1.79 8.87
N ILE A 513 -13.55 2.85 9.16
CA ILE A 513 -13.73 4.16 8.53
C ILE A 513 -13.46 4.05 7.03
N ILE A 514 -12.35 3.41 6.67
CA ILE A 514 -11.88 3.36 5.28
C ILE A 514 -12.75 2.40 4.45
N ASN A 515 -13.04 1.20 4.97
CA ASN A 515 -13.84 0.21 4.25
C ASN A 515 -15.24 0.72 3.88
N ARG A 516 -15.86 1.56 4.72
CA ARG A 516 -17.15 2.19 4.41
C ARG A 516 -17.10 3.09 3.18
N ARG A 517 -15.97 3.75 2.92
CA ARG A 517 -15.78 4.67 1.78
C ARG A 517 -15.15 4.01 0.55
N VAL A 518 -14.28 3.00 0.71
CA VAL A 518 -13.52 2.37 -0.39
C VAL A 518 -14.30 1.25 -1.10
N ILE A 519 -14.91 0.33 -0.36
CA ILE A 519 -15.58 -0.87 -0.92
C ILE A 519 -16.81 -0.49 -1.75
N SER A 520 -17.43 0.65 -1.46
CA SER A 520 -18.61 1.16 -2.17
C SER A 520 -18.27 1.86 -3.50
N SER A 521 -16.99 1.98 -3.85
CA SER A 521 -16.59 2.64 -5.10
C SER A 521 -16.92 1.79 -6.33
N ALA A 522 -17.40 2.44 -7.38
CA ALA A 522 -17.71 1.79 -8.66
C ALA A 522 -16.47 1.18 -9.34
N GLU A 523 -15.28 1.69 -9.01
CA GLU A 523 -14.01 1.20 -9.55
C GLU A 523 -13.67 -0.20 -9.02
N VAL A 524 -13.67 -0.38 -7.69
CA VAL A 524 -13.43 -1.68 -7.04
C VAL A 524 -14.45 -2.71 -7.53
N ALA A 525 -15.72 -2.34 -7.62
CA ALA A 525 -16.77 -3.21 -8.13
C ALA A 525 -16.53 -3.66 -9.59
N ARG A 526 -16.04 -2.77 -10.46
CA ARG A 526 -15.69 -3.11 -11.85
C ARG A 526 -14.48 -4.03 -11.94
N PHE A 527 -13.45 -3.76 -11.11
CA PHE A 527 -12.26 -4.61 -11.04
C PHE A 527 -12.63 -6.02 -10.58
N ASP A 528 -13.40 -6.13 -9.50
CA ASP A 528 -13.85 -7.41 -8.95
C ASP A 528 -14.70 -8.18 -9.98
N HIS A 529 -15.64 -7.51 -10.64
CA HIS A 529 -16.44 -8.14 -11.70
C HIS A 529 -15.57 -8.68 -12.85
N THR A 530 -14.58 -7.91 -13.27
CA THR A 530 -13.66 -8.28 -14.36
C THR A 530 -12.79 -9.48 -13.96
N GLY A 531 -12.20 -9.44 -12.76
CA GLY A 531 -11.38 -10.53 -12.23
C GLY A 531 -12.15 -11.83 -12.10
N ASN A 532 -13.39 -11.77 -11.60
CA ASN A 532 -14.27 -12.94 -11.53
C ASN A 532 -14.55 -13.54 -12.91
N LYS A 533 -14.94 -12.71 -13.88
CA LYS A 533 -15.25 -13.16 -15.23
C LYS A 533 -14.05 -13.84 -15.91
N ILE A 534 -12.86 -13.24 -15.80
CA ILE A 534 -11.63 -13.76 -16.41
C ILE A 534 -11.26 -15.11 -15.79
N ILE A 535 -11.17 -15.18 -14.46
CA ILE A 535 -10.74 -16.40 -13.76
C ILE A 535 -11.72 -17.55 -14.03
N TYR A 536 -13.02 -17.27 -13.97
CA TYR A 536 -14.06 -18.26 -14.25
C TYR A 536 -13.97 -18.81 -15.67
N ALA A 537 -13.86 -17.93 -16.67
CA ALA A 537 -13.79 -18.35 -18.07
C ALA A 537 -12.52 -19.16 -18.37
N LEU A 538 -11.36 -18.70 -17.89
CA LEU A 538 -10.11 -19.45 -18.03
C LEU A 538 -10.21 -20.84 -17.40
N PHE A 539 -10.73 -20.93 -16.17
CA PHE A 539 -10.92 -22.22 -15.52
C PHE A 539 -11.83 -23.13 -16.35
N GLN A 540 -12.97 -22.61 -16.81
CA GLN A 540 -13.92 -23.37 -17.61
C GLN A 540 -13.32 -23.90 -18.91
N ASP A 541 -12.57 -23.07 -19.63
CA ASP A 541 -11.93 -23.46 -20.89
C ASP A 541 -10.86 -24.54 -20.66
N TYR A 542 -10.03 -24.38 -19.63
CA TYR A 542 -9.02 -25.39 -19.29
C TYR A 542 -9.64 -26.69 -18.76
N TYR A 543 -10.75 -26.62 -18.03
CA TYR A 543 -11.44 -27.81 -17.54
C TYR A 543 -12.06 -28.60 -18.70
N ARG A 544 -12.76 -27.92 -19.62
CA ARG A 544 -13.39 -28.57 -20.79
C ARG A 544 -12.38 -29.05 -21.82
N ASN A 545 -11.28 -28.33 -21.99
CA ASN A 545 -10.23 -28.72 -22.91
C ASN A 545 -8.84 -28.48 -22.28
N PRO A 546 -8.35 -29.43 -21.47
CA PRO A 546 -7.05 -29.32 -20.79
C PRO A 546 -5.88 -29.07 -21.73
N ARG A 547 -6.03 -29.39 -23.03
CA ARG A 547 -4.98 -29.20 -24.04
C ARG A 547 -4.68 -27.74 -24.36
N LEU A 548 -5.53 -26.82 -23.91
CA LEU A 548 -5.26 -25.37 -23.95
C LEU A 548 -4.18 -24.95 -22.94
N LEU A 549 -3.93 -25.76 -21.91
CA LEU A 549 -2.89 -25.51 -20.92
C LEU A 549 -1.48 -25.57 -21.54
N HIS A 550 -0.55 -24.87 -20.90
CA HIS A 550 0.86 -24.94 -21.26
C HIS A 550 1.42 -26.38 -21.14
N LYS A 551 2.37 -26.74 -22.02
CA LYS A 551 2.97 -28.09 -22.10
C LYS A 551 3.51 -28.58 -20.75
N GLY A 552 4.13 -27.70 -19.97
CA GLY A 552 4.63 -28.02 -18.62
C GLY A 552 3.52 -28.39 -17.64
N THR A 553 2.36 -27.73 -17.72
CA THR A 553 1.20 -28.06 -16.87
C THR A 553 0.61 -29.42 -17.27
N LEU A 554 0.53 -29.71 -18.57
CA LEU A 554 0.11 -31.03 -19.06
C LEU A 554 1.05 -32.15 -18.60
N GLN A 555 2.37 -31.90 -18.66
CA GLN A 555 3.37 -32.83 -18.15
C GLN A 555 3.20 -33.04 -16.63
N ARG A 556 2.93 -31.97 -15.87
CA ARG A 556 2.71 -32.06 -14.42
C ARG A 556 1.45 -32.86 -14.07
N ILE A 557 0.34 -32.65 -14.80
CA ILE A 557 -0.88 -33.47 -14.67
C ILE A 557 -0.55 -34.95 -14.87
N TYR A 558 0.15 -35.27 -15.96
CA TYR A 558 0.56 -36.63 -16.26
C TYR A 558 1.49 -37.22 -15.19
N SER A 559 2.49 -36.46 -14.73
CA SER A 559 3.40 -36.89 -13.66
C SER A 559 2.67 -37.16 -12.35
N HIS A 560 1.72 -36.31 -11.95
CA HIS A 560 0.91 -36.54 -10.75
C HIS A 560 0.05 -37.80 -10.86
N MET A 561 -0.52 -38.09 -12.05
CA MET A 561 -1.24 -39.35 -12.28
C MET A 561 -0.30 -40.56 -12.12
N LEU A 562 0.93 -40.48 -12.66
CA LEU A 562 1.95 -41.55 -12.54
C LEU A 562 2.49 -41.74 -11.12
N GLN A 563 2.44 -40.71 -10.28
CA GLN A 563 2.94 -40.73 -8.90
C GLN A 563 1.84 -41.01 -7.87
N HIS A 564 0.60 -41.24 -8.32
CA HIS A 564 -0.54 -41.49 -7.44
C HIS A 564 -0.34 -42.73 -6.54
N GLU A 565 -0.85 -42.71 -5.31
CA GLU A 565 -0.67 -43.83 -4.37
C GLU A 565 -1.35 -45.12 -4.89
N ASP A 566 -2.53 -44.99 -5.51
CA ASP A 566 -3.27 -46.10 -6.12
C ASP A 566 -2.70 -46.54 -7.49
N ALA A 567 -2.52 -47.85 -7.69
CA ALA A 567 -1.96 -48.42 -8.92
C ALA A 567 -2.86 -48.24 -10.15
N SER A 568 -4.17 -48.33 -9.99
CA SER A 568 -5.16 -48.23 -11.08
C SER A 568 -5.14 -46.84 -11.72
N VAL A 569 -4.95 -45.79 -10.91
CA VAL A 569 -4.77 -44.41 -11.40
C VAL A 569 -3.46 -44.26 -12.18
N ARG A 570 -2.36 -44.82 -11.67
CA ARG A 570 -1.03 -44.75 -12.32
C ARG A 570 -0.99 -45.50 -13.64
N GLU A 571 -1.52 -46.72 -13.68
CA GLU A 571 -1.48 -47.59 -14.85
C GLU A 571 -2.40 -47.08 -15.97
N SER A 572 -3.43 -46.30 -15.63
CA SER A 572 -4.33 -45.68 -16.58
C SER A 572 -3.93 -44.25 -16.98
N ALA A 573 -2.78 -43.74 -16.53
CA ALA A 573 -2.35 -42.37 -16.80
C ALA A 573 -2.10 -42.12 -18.30
N ILE A 574 -2.75 -41.09 -18.85
CA ILE A 574 -2.61 -40.70 -20.26
C ILE A 574 -2.07 -39.27 -20.37
N HIS A 575 -1.01 -39.08 -21.15
CA HIS A 575 -0.45 -37.75 -21.39
C HIS A 575 -1.33 -36.95 -22.37
N LEU A 576 -2.12 -36.00 -21.85
CA LEU A 576 -3.12 -35.24 -22.60
C LEU A 576 -2.55 -34.38 -23.76
N GLY A 577 -1.26 -34.06 -23.74
CA GLY A 577 -0.59 -33.27 -24.78
C GLY A 577 0.00 -34.06 -25.97
N THR A 578 0.44 -35.30 -25.76
CA THR A 578 1.27 -36.07 -26.71
C THR A 578 0.73 -37.48 -26.98
N GLY A 579 -0.27 -37.93 -26.22
CA GLY A 579 -0.94 -39.20 -26.42
C GLY A 579 -1.72 -39.29 -27.73
N ASN A 580 -2.17 -40.49 -28.07
CA ASN A 580 -3.01 -40.71 -29.25
C ASN A 580 -4.29 -39.87 -29.18
N MET A 581 -4.62 -39.16 -30.25
CA MET A 581 -5.72 -38.20 -30.30
C MET A 581 -7.10 -38.79 -29.96
N GLY A 582 -7.37 -40.03 -30.40
CA GLY A 582 -8.64 -40.70 -30.11
C GLY A 582 -8.77 -41.02 -28.62
N ILE A 583 -7.70 -41.60 -28.06
CA ILE A 583 -7.63 -41.97 -26.64
C ILE A 583 -7.68 -40.73 -25.75
N VAL A 584 -6.93 -39.66 -26.09
CA VAL A 584 -6.92 -38.42 -25.31
C VAL A 584 -8.30 -37.76 -25.28
N LYS A 585 -9.04 -37.77 -26.40
CA LYS A 585 -10.40 -37.23 -26.42
C LYS A 585 -11.34 -38.02 -25.51
N GLU A 586 -11.22 -39.35 -25.52
CA GLU A 586 -12.02 -40.21 -24.65
C GLU A 586 -11.66 -40.03 -23.18
N GLU A 587 -10.37 -39.94 -22.88
CA GLU A 587 -9.85 -39.67 -21.54
C GLU A 587 -10.36 -38.33 -21.00
N ILE A 588 -10.29 -37.26 -21.80
CA ILE A 588 -10.82 -35.95 -21.39
C ILE A 588 -12.32 -36.04 -21.13
N ARG A 589 -13.09 -36.69 -22.03
CA ARG A 589 -14.54 -36.86 -21.84
C ARG A 589 -14.83 -37.63 -20.55
N SER A 590 -14.16 -38.76 -20.33
CA SER A 590 -14.28 -39.59 -19.14
C SER A 590 -13.98 -38.78 -17.86
N ILE A 591 -12.88 -38.02 -17.86
CA ILE A 591 -12.50 -37.19 -16.71
C ILE A 591 -13.50 -36.04 -16.50
N VAL A 592 -14.02 -35.40 -17.54
CA VAL A 592 -14.79 -34.14 -17.40
C VAL A 592 -16.29 -34.36 -17.22
N GLU A 593 -16.86 -35.31 -17.97
CA GLU A 593 -18.31 -35.57 -18.10
C GLU A 593 -18.73 -36.92 -17.48
N GLY A 594 -17.77 -37.77 -17.10
CA GLY A 594 -18.08 -39.08 -16.52
C GLY A 594 -18.75 -38.95 -15.15
N GLU A 595 -19.70 -39.84 -14.86
CA GLU A 595 -20.30 -39.94 -13.53
C GLU A 595 -19.22 -40.28 -12.49
N ILE A 596 -19.30 -39.62 -11.35
CA ILE A 596 -18.41 -39.77 -10.19
C ILE A 596 -19.25 -40.02 -8.95
N GLY A 597 -18.99 -41.12 -8.24
CA GLY A 597 -19.53 -41.35 -6.91
C GLY A 597 -18.69 -40.67 -5.81
N LEU A 598 -19.10 -40.85 -4.55
CA LEU A 598 -18.56 -40.13 -3.38
C LEU A 598 -17.28 -40.78 -2.82
N GLU A 599 -16.28 -39.97 -2.44
CA GLU A 599 -15.05 -40.43 -1.75
C GLU A 599 -15.35 -41.14 -0.40
N GLU A 600 -16.52 -40.92 0.20
CA GLU A 600 -16.99 -41.59 1.42
C GLU A 600 -17.78 -42.90 1.17
N GLU A 601 -18.08 -43.26 -0.08
CA GLU A 601 -18.67 -44.56 -0.40
C GLU A 601 -17.58 -45.64 -0.32
N ILE A 602 -17.72 -46.55 0.65
CA ILE A 602 -16.75 -47.58 1.02
C ILE A 602 -16.43 -48.56 -0.13
N ASP A 603 -17.18 -48.54 -1.25
CA ASP A 603 -17.00 -49.43 -2.41
C ASP A 603 -17.39 -48.72 -3.73
N LEU A 604 -16.75 -47.59 -4.08
CA LEU A 604 -16.89 -47.04 -5.44
C LEU A 604 -16.39 -48.06 -6.48
N PRO A 605 -17.10 -48.23 -7.63
CA PRO A 605 -16.55 -48.96 -8.76
C PRO A 605 -15.18 -48.40 -9.13
N ILE A 606 -14.20 -49.28 -9.39
CA ILE A 606 -12.80 -48.89 -9.67
C ILE A 606 -12.72 -47.82 -10.75
N ASP A 607 -13.56 -47.91 -11.79
CA ASP A 607 -13.60 -46.94 -12.89
C ASP A 607 -14.10 -45.56 -12.43
N GLU A 608 -15.05 -45.49 -11.49
CA GLU A 608 -15.53 -44.22 -10.91
C GLU A 608 -14.48 -43.59 -10.00
N PHE A 609 -13.84 -44.39 -9.14
CA PHE A 609 -12.74 -43.94 -8.29
C PHE A 609 -11.58 -43.38 -9.12
N VAL A 610 -11.14 -44.10 -10.16
CA VAL A 610 -10.06 -43.65 -11.04
C VAL A 610 -10.43 -42.36 -11.76
N ARG A 611 -11.67 -42.22 -12.23
CA ARG A 611 -12.16 -40.96 -12.83
C ARG A 611 -12.15 -39.81 -11.83
N PHE A 612 -12.62 -40.03 -10.61
CA PHE A 612 -12.66 -39.03 -9.56
C PHE A 612 -11.26 -38.52 -9.22
N GLU A 613 -10.29 -39.41 -8.97
CA GLU A 613 -8.92 -39.01 -8.65
C GLU A 613 -8.22 -38.29 -9.81
N LYS A 614 -8.41 -38.76 -11.04
CA LYS A 614 -7.91 -38.05 -12.23
C LYS A 614 -8.53 -36.66 -12.37
N ARG A 615 -9.83 -36.50 -12.08
CA ARG A 615 -10.54 -35.21 -12.07
C ARG A 615 -9.97 -34.29 -10.99
N LYS A 616 -9.73 -34.79 -9.78
CA LYS A 616 -9.09 -34.07 -8.66
C LYS A 616 -7.68 -33.56 -9.04
N ILE A 617 -6.86 -34.42 -9.65
CA ILE A 617 -5.53 -34.05 -10.16
C ILE A 617 -5.62 -32.96 -11.23
N LEU A 618 -6.55 -33.10 -12.19
CA LEU A 618 -6.75 -32.11 -13.26
C LEU A 618 -7.15 -30.75 -12.67
N ILE A 619 -8.19 -30.72 -11.82
CA ILE A 619 -8.72 -29.52 -11.19
C ILE A 619 -7.63 -28.79 -10.39
N ARG A 620 -6.89 -29.50 -9.53
CA ARG A 620 -5.82 -28.89 -8.73
C ARG A 620 -4.73 -28.28 -9.61
N ASN A 621 -4.36 -28.94 -10.70
CA ASN A 621 -3.33 -28.43 -11.61
C ASN A 621 -3.79 -27.22 -12.44
N ILE A 622 -5.08 -27.14 -12.80
CA ILE A 622 -5.68 -25.94 -13.41
C ILE A 622 -5.65 -24.78 -12.41
N THR A 623 -6.09 -25.02 -11.17
CA THR A 623 -6.04 -24.06 -10.06
C THR A 623 -4.62 -23.54 -9.84
N ASP A 624 -3.63 -24.44 -9.75
CA ASP A 624 -2.21 -24.08 -9.58
C ASP A 624 -1.70 -23.21 -10.74
N PHE A 625 -2.12 -23.51 -11.97
CA PHE A 625 -1.71 -22.76 -13.15
C PHE A 625 -2.30 -21.35 -13.15
N ILE A 626 -3.62 -21.22 -12.90
CA ILE A 626 -4.32 -19.93 -12.85
C ILE A 626 -3.80 -19.08 -11.69
N ALA A 627 -3.70 -19.62 -10.48
CA ALA A 627 -3.18 -18.89 -9.31
C ALA A 627 -1.72 -18.42 -9.53
N GLY A 628 -0.95 -19.18 -10.30
CA GLY A 628 0.41 -18.85 -10.68
C GLY A 628 0.55 -17.80 -11.79
N MET A 629 -0.52 -17.34 -12.43
CA MET A 629 -0.44 -16.28 -13.46
C MET A 629 -0.19 -14.91 -12.84
N THR A 630 0.21 -13.94 -13.66
CA THR A 630 0.15 -12.51 -13.33
C THR A 630 -1.17 -11.93 -13.86
N ASP A 631 -1.55 -10.72 -13.42
CA ASP A 631 -2.79 -10.05 -13.83
C ASP A 631 -2.80 -9.81 -15.34
N SER A 632 -1.70 -9.26 -15.86
CA SER A 632 -1.55 -8.98 -17.29
C SER A 632 -1.57 -10.25 -18.13
N TYR A 633 -0.90 -11.32 -17.67
CA TYR A 633 -0.89 -12.61 -18.37
C TYR A 633 -2.28 -13.25 -18.40
N ALA A 634 -3.00 -13.27 -17.26
CA ALA A 634 -4.36 -13.80 -17.20
C ALA A 634 -5.32 -13.06 -18.14
N LEU A 635 -5.21 -11.73 -18.20
CA LEU A 635 -6.01 -10.91 -19.11
C LEU A 635 -5.68 -11.19 -20.60
N GLN A 636 -4.40 -11.30 -20.94
CA GLN A 636 -3.96 -11.62 -22.31
C GLN A 636 -4.44 -13.02 -22.72
N GLU A 637 -4.32 -13.98 -21.81
CA GLU A 637 -4.73 -15.35 -22.05
C GLU A 637 -6.25 -15.47 -22.26
N TYR A 638 -7.03 -14.74 -21.48
CA TYR A 638 -8.47 -14.63 -21.67
C TYR A 638 -8.82 -14.04 -23.04
N LYS A 639 -8.17 -12.94 -23.45
CA LYS A 639 -8.36 -12.35 -24.79
C LYS A 639 -7.97 -13.30 -25.92
N ARG A 640 -6.98 -14.17 -25.71
CA ARG A 640 -6.53 -15.16 -26.70
C ARG A 640 -7.58 -16.26 -26.92
N LEU A 641 -8.29 -16.66 -25.86
CA LEU A 641 -9.33 -17.69 -25.91
C LEU A 641 -10.71 -17.12 -26.30
N HIS A 642 -10.95 -15.83 -26.04
CA HIS A 642 -12.18 -15.11 -26.36
C HIS A 642 -11.89 -13.87 -27.24
N PRO A 643 -11.58 -14.06 -28.54
CA PRO A 643 -11.23 -12.98 -29.46
C PRO A 643 -12.41 -12.07 -29.86
#